data_AF-A0A6N0BUP9-F1
#
_entry.id   AF-A0A6N0BUP9-F1
#
_cell.length_a   1.000
_cell.length_b   1.000
_cell.length_c   1.000
_cell.angle_alpha   90.00
_cell.angle_beta   90.00
_cell.angle_gamma   90.00
#
_symmetry.space_group_name_H-M   'P 1'
#
loop_
_entity.id
_entity.type
_entity.pdbx_description
1 polymer ?
#
loop_
_entity_poly.entity_id
_entity_poly.type
_entity_poly.pdbx_seq_one_letter_code
_entity_poly.pdbx_strand_id
1 'polypeptide(L)'
;MTATISLLFASRVRDVSPSTPSSQRIDTQALDELTGGAFSAHTAGERAACVRAWLQTAPAVEQMQQVYRELSVKDKGAAKLLREKLDEFKRLREQEGMAADWAQKAQALLDAAKLNVADAMAWQRDAAKAGAPLSREPLATLKTRLADRVKAIEDVQHRAQVQREAAVLLAQRIEVLSTKSWLDAQTAFESLAGDVSRWQAEAAALPGDPHWSSIDLRFAPQLEASRAQLSLVWEAFSAALAQARAAAADPAAPLPQVPVWADELRRARGLPVEAAPSPSKPRVDPETRAHATTAVREVLGRLEAEVAQGHGKASTGAANALRLALKEHGRHIDSQLDRQAHAALAAAGELEGWQRWRADQLREELVAKAEALLKRPEGQALGGRKMQESLRELRELWKQTDQGGVPNHALWKRFDEACNQAYKVVEAWLEKVRAESAEHRAKRLALIEELKAWTAAHATASGADLKAINRDLHQFAERWREAGHLSEKAFAEMQPQWKAAMQAAAAPLEVAQKLSLQSRQAMIEEATALGGAPVLRIDAVKALQQRWQAEAHAVPLDRRQEQKLWDAFRKPIDEAFARKSASREQASAAMSEHDKAVLQASQALDAANASGDAQAIRAAMSALEAVLKGAGQAPAVPAPAAPEQLAAASDEAAPVATPAQPRKPVVAVRGDDRPGMKRSEPAAPAGRARPGERRDAPRRDERRPEREGRDFGREREGPRLGDAAFRAQRDALDHAQAVLKKLAVQAHGEALTQLLAAWEQRDAGRLPTAAEIGGRVTPAVRSLWTQALAAAPSATADDTLLRLEIAAEVPTPAEQLDARRALQLQLLTRRNDPAPAQTWGQDVARVLAAAYDAGQARRLQQALKALLKR
;
A
#
# COMPACT_ATOMS: atom_id res chain seq x y z
N MET A 1 8.77 65.08 68.02
CA MET A 1 7.79 65.70 67.12
C MET A 1 7.20 64.56 66.28
N THR A 2 6.07 63.99 66.74
CA THR A 2 4.72 64.19 66.14
C THR A 2 4.60 63.59 64.74
N ALA A 3 4.22 62.31 64.61
CA ALA A 3 2.84 61.80 64.43
C ALA A 3 2.69 61.31 62.95
N THR A 4 1.86 60.34 62.55
CA THR A 4 0.66 59.72 63.14
C THR A 4 0.57 58.23 62.76
N ILE A 5 -0.19 57.46 63.54
CA ILE A 5 -0.47 56.01 63.38
C ILE A 5 -1.52 55.74 62.29
N SER A 6 -1.43 54.57 61.63
CA SER A 6 -2.62 53.83 61.16
C SER A 6 -2.41 52.32 61.27
N LEU A 7 -3.03 51.72 62.29
CA LEU A 7 -3.22 50.28 62.45
C LEU A 7 -4.45 49.85 61.66
N LEU A 8 -4.41 48.67 61.02
CA LEU A 8 -5.62 47.86 60.79
C LEU A 8 -5.30 46.37 60.95
N PHE A 9 -6.33 45.64 61.35
CA PHE A 9 -6.21 44.41 62.15
C PHE A 9 -6.63 43.15 61.37
N ALA A 10 -6.34 41.99 61.98
CA ALA A 10 -7.09 40.72 61.84
C ALA A 10 -7.13 40.02 60.47
N SER A 11 -6.59 38.79 60.41
CA SER A 11 -7.30 37.57 60.84
C SER A 11 -6.90 36.35 60.02
N ARG A 12 -6.65 35.22 60.71
CA ARG A 12 -6.69 33.88 60.08
C ARG A 12 -8.15 33.59 59.70
N VAL A 13 -8.42 33.37 58.42
CA VAL A 13 -9.69 32.79 57.96
C VAL A 13 -9.50 31.29 57.75
N ARG A 14 -10.47 30.50 58.22
CA ARG A 14 -10.53 29.05 58.04
C ARG A 14 -10.74 28.73 56.55
N ASP A 15 -10.14 27.66 56.05
CA ASP A 15 -10.60 27.03 54.81
C ASP A 15 -12.04 26.54 55.00
N VAL A 16 -12.97 27.31 54.46
CA VAL A 16 -14.37 26.92 54.25
C VAL A 16 -14.46 26.39 52.84
N SER A 17 -14.98 25.17 52.67
CA SER A 17 -15.16 24.54 51.37
C SER A 17 -15.90 25.48 50.40
N PRO A 18 -15.43 25.67 49.16
CA PRO A 18 -16.14 26.48 48.18
C PRO A 18 -17.47 25.80 47.82
N SER A 19 -18.57 26.41 48.26
CA SER A 19 -19.90 26.06 47.82
C SER A 19 -20.06 26.37 46.32
N THR A 20 -20.70 25.44 45.61
CA THR A 20 -20.89 25.50 44.16
C THR A 20 -21.64 26.78 43.74
N PRO A 21 -21.15 27.57 42.78
CA PRO A 21 -21.91 28.71 42.28
C PRO A 21 -23.13 28.22 41.48
N SER A 22 -24.30 28.73 41.81
CA SER A 22 -25.55 28.46 41.09
C SER A 22 -25.50 28.99 39.66
N SER A 23 -26.09 28.25 38.72
CA SER A 23 -26.19 28.62 37.30
C SER A 23 -26.89 29.97 37.09
N GLN A 24 -26.12 31.05 36.96
CA GLN A 24 -26.61 32.28 36.33
C GLN A 24 -26.94 31.95 34.87
N ARG A 25 -28.17 32.26 34.43
CA ARG A 25 -28.51 32.23 33.00
C ARG A 25 -27.67 33.31 32.33
N ILE A 26 -26.83 32.92 31.39
CA ILE A 26 -26.05 33.86 30.59
C ILE A 26 -27.02 34.54 29.62
N ASP A 27 -27.13 35.86 29.71
CA ASP A 27 -27.98 36.64 28.82
C ASP A 27 -27.31 36.75 27.44
N THR A 28 -27.84 35.98 26.50
CA THR A 28 -27.34 35.95 25.13
C THR A 28 -27.65 37.22 24.35
N GLN A 29 -28.61 38.05 24.78
CA GLN A 29 -28.86 39.36 24.16
C GLN A 29 -27.80 40.37 24.58
N ALA A 30 -27.45 40.42 25.88
CA ALA A 30 -26.37 41.27 26.37
C ALA A 30 -25.00 40.93 25.72
N LEU A 31 -24.71 39.64 25.52
CA LEU A 31 -23.51 39.22 24.77
C LEU A 31 -23.57 39.56 23.27
N ASP A 32 -24.77 39.65 22.68
CA ASP A 32 -24.97 40.03 21.29
C ASP A 32 -24.74 41.53 21.06
N GLU A 33 -25.28 42.37 21.96
CA GLU A 33 -25.02 43.82 21.99
C GLU A 33 -23.52 44.11 22.17
N LEU A 34 -22.86 43.44 23.12
CA LEU A 34 -21.42 43.58 23.36
C LEU A 34 -20.57 43.22 22.14
N THR A 35 -20.99 42.22 21.35
CA THR A 35 -20.23 41.71 20.20
C THR A 35 -20.64 42.32 18.86
N GLY A 36 -21.57 43.28 18.85
CA GLY A 36 -22.07 43.92 17.64
C GLY A 36 -22.87 42.98 16.73
N GLY A 37 -23.64 42.05 17.31
CA GLY A 37 -24.53 41.13 16.58
C GLY A 37 -23.93 39.75 16.28
N ALA A 38 -22.88 39.30 16.98
CA ALA A 38 -22.24 38.02 16.66
C ALA A 38 -23.08 36.76 17.00
N PHE A 39 -24.15 36.91 17.79
CA PHE A 39 -25.13 35.87 18.07
C PHE A 39 -26.42 36.02 17.25
N SER A 40 -26.83 37.23 16.84
CA SER A 40 -27.99 37.44 15.94
C SER A 40 -27.67 37.30 14.44
N ALA A 41 -26.41 37.48 14.03
CA ALA A 41 -26.04 37.43 12.61
C ALA A 41 -26.34 36.08 11.93
N HIS A 42 -26.81 36.17 10.68
CA HIS A 42 -27.46 35.09 9.96
C HIS A 42 -26.45 34.12 9.35
N THR A 43 -25.37 34.64 8.77
CA THR A 43 -24.30 33.82 8.18
C THR A 43 -23.09 33.66 9.12
N ALA A 44 -22.35 32.56 8.96
CA ALA A 44 -21.09 32.35 9.69
C ALA A 44 -20.02 33.41 9.34
N GLY A 45 -20.07 33.96 8.13
CA GLY A 45 -19.18 35.04 7.68
C GLY A 45 -19.43 36.37 8.41
N GLU A 46 -20.71 36.76 8.56
CA GLU A 46 -21.11 37.91 9.38
C GLU A 46 -20.70 37.72 10.84
N ARG A 47 -21.02 36.57 11.46
CA ARG A 47 -20.61 36.27 12.84
C ARG A 47 -19.10 36.40 13.05
N ALA A 48 -18.30 35.85 12.15
CA ALA A 48 -16.85 35.98 12.19
C ALA A 48 -16.34 37.41 11.88
N ALA A 49 -17.13 38.27 11.21
CA ALA A 49 -16.83 39.69 11.03
C ALA A 49 -17.12 40.51 12.30
N CYS A 50 -18.29 40.32 12.93
CA CYS A 50 -18.65 40.94 14.20
C CYS A 50 -17.61 40.60 15.30
N VAL A 51 -17.24 39.33 15.44
CA VAL A 51 -16.18 38.89 16.38
C VAL A 51 -14.83 39.55 16.09
N ARG A 52 -14.46 39.77 14.83
CA ARG A 52 -13.21 40.47 14.48
C ARG A 52 -13.26 41.96 14.81
N ALA A 53 -14.38 42.62 14.52
CA ALA A 53 -14.58 44.03 14.85
C ALA A 53 -14.57 44.25 16.37
N TRP A 54 -15.25 43.37 17.12
CA TRP A 54 -15.24 43.39 18.59
C TRP A 54 -13.84 43.14 19.16
N LEU A 55 -13.09 42.15 18.65
CA LEU A 55 -11.71 41.89 19.08
C LEU A 55 -10.75 43.08 18.84
N GLN A 56 -11.05 43.98 17.90
CA GLN A 56 -10.28 45.20 17.69
C GLN A 56 -10.51 46.26 18.78
N THR A 57 -11.61 46.19 19.54
CA THR A 57 -11.85 47.10 20.69
C THR A 57 -11.15 46.65 21.97
N ALA A 58 -10.24 45.66 21.89
CA ALA A 58 -9.48 45.08 23.01
C ALA A 58 -10.35 44.71 24.24
N PRO A 59 -11.38 43.86 24.08
CA PRO A 59 -12.28 43.47 25.18
C PRO A 59 -11.54 42.72 26.29
N ALA A 60 -12.10 42.73 27.50
CA ALA A 60 -11.49 42.07 28.66
C ALA A 60 -11.43 40.54 28.48
N VAL A 61 -10.40 39.90 29.04
CA VAL A 61 -10.20 38.43 28.95
C VAL A 61 -11.41 37.66 29.49
N GLU A 62 -12.06 38.15 30.54
CA GLU A 62 -13.28 37.55 31.09
C GLU A 62 -14.46 37.61 30.12
N GLN A 63 -14.66 38.75 29.45
CA GLN A 63 -15.69 38.92 28.43
C GLN A 63 -15.42 37.99 27.23
N MET A 64 -14.16 37.90 26.76
CA MET A 64 -13.78 36.96 25.70
C MET A 64 -14.04 35.50 26.10
N GLN A 65 -13.82 35.12 27.37
CA GLN A 65 -14.13 33.79 27.86
C GLN A 65 -15.65 33.52 27.93
N GLN A 66 -16.45 34.50 28.35
CA GLN A 66 -17.91 34.39 28.39
C GLN A 66 -18.48 34.23 26.97
N VAL A 67 -18.10 35.11 26.04
CA VAL A 67 -18.51 35.01 24.63
C VAL A 67 -18.01 33.70 24.00
N TYR A 68 -16.78 33.26 24.28
CA TYR A 68 -16.28 31.98 23.75
C TYR A 68 -17.10 30.77 24.23
N ARG A 69 -17.51 30.72 25.50
CA ARG A 69 -18.34 29.60 26.02
C ARG A 69 -19.61 29.45 25.21
N GLU A 70 -20.41 30.50 25.08
CA GLU A 70 -21.68 30.47 24.36
C GLU A 70 -21.49 30.33 22.84
N LEU A 71 -20.56 31.08 22.25
CA LEU A 71 -20.36 31.06 20.80
C LEU A 71 -19.75 29.75 20.31
N SER A 72 -18.96 29.03 21.13
CA SER A 72 -18.36 27.74 20.75
C SER A 72 -19.39 26.62 20.49
N VAL A 73 -20.56 26.72 21.13
CA VAL A 73 -21.69 25.81 20.91
C VAL A 73 -22.45 26.19 19.63
N LYS A 74 -22.57 27.49 19.35
CA LYS A 74 -23.37 28.04 18.23
C LYS A 74 -22.62 28.06 16.89
N ASP A 75 -21.36 28.48 16.88
CA ASP A 75 -20.53 28.58 15.68
C ASP A 75 -19.03 28.37 16.02
N LYS A 76 -18.55 27.14 15.76
CA LYS A 76 -17.14 26.75 15.98
C LYS A 76 -16.15 27.53 15.11
N GLY A 77 -16.59 28.06 13.97
CA GLY A 77 -15.74 28.84 13.05
C GLY A 77 -15.47 30.23 13.62
N ALA A 78 -16.53 30.95 14.02
CA ALA A 78 -16.40 32.26 14.65
C ALA A 78 -15.70 32.17 16.03
N ALA A 79 -16.03 31.16 16.84
CA ALA A 79 -15.39 30.94 18.15
C ALA A 79 -13.89 30.60 18.07
N LYS A 80 -13.38 30.13 16.92
CA LYS A 80 -11.94 29.88 16.72
C LYS A 80 -11.09 31.14 16.91
N LEU A 81 -11.60 32.29 16.44
CA LEU A 81 -10.91 33.59 16.56
C LEU A 81 -10.73 34.02 18.02
N LEU A 82 -11.76 33.79 18.85
CA LEU A 82 -11.71 34.04 20.29
C LEU A 82 -10.77 33.08 20.99
N ARG A 83 -10.74 31.81 20.59
CA ARG A 83 -9.79 30.82 21.11
C ARG A 83 -8.35 31.21 20.81
N GLU A 84 -8.06 31.58 19.55
CA GLU A 84 -6.73 32.02 19.13
C GLU A 84 -6.26 33.24 19.94
N LYS A 85 -7.14 34.21 20.19
CA LYS A 85 -6.85 35.36 21.07
C LYS A 85 -6.68 34.99 22.53
N LEU A 86 -7.53 34.13 23.10
CA LEU A 86 -7.40 33.67 24.48
C LEU A 86 -6.12 32.84 24.70
N ASP A 87 -5.71 32.04 23.72
CA ASP A 87 -4.46 31.28 23.76
C ASP A 87 -3.23 32.20 23.53
N GLU A 88 -3.35 33.29 22.78
CA GLU A 88 -2.35 34.37 22.70
C GLU A 88 -2.17 35.07 24.06
N PHE A 89 -3.25 35.45 24.75
CA PHE A 89 -3.18 36.05 26.09
C PHE A 89 -2.54 35.12 27.13
N LYS A 90 -2.81 33.81 27.08
CA LYS A 90 -2.13 32.83 27.96
C LYS A 90 -0.62 32.80 27.71
N ARG A 91 -0.21 32.70 26.45
CA ARG A 91 1.23 32.71 26.06
C ARG A 91 1.92 33.99 26.48
N LEU A 92 1.27 35.16 26.33
CA LEU A 92 1.81 36.44 26.79
C LEU A 92 1.99 36.45 28.31
N ARG A 93 1.01 35.99 29.08
CA ARG A 93 1.08 35.91 30.55
C ARG A 93 2.16 34.92 31.03
N GLU A 94 2.33 33.80 30.34
CA GLU A 94 3.43 32.85 30.59
C GLU A 94 4.80 33.48 30.28
N GLN A 95 4.92 34.23 29.18
CA GLN A 95 6.12 34.99 28.84
C GLN A 95 6.42 36.12 29.84
N GLU A 96 5.40 36.79 30.38
CA GLU A 96 5.53 37.84 31.41
C GLU A 96 6.01 37.25 32.74
N GLY A 97 5.43 36.13 33.20
CA GLY A 97 5.90 35.42 34.39
C GLY A 97 7.36 34.97 34.24
N MET A 98 7.68 34.35 33.11
CA MET A 98 9.05 33.97 32.76
C MET A 98 9.99 35.18 32.70
N ALA A 99 9.54 36.31 32.17
CA ALA A 99 10.33 37.53 32.12
C ALA A 99 10.59 38.11 33.52
N ALA A 100 9.62 38.06 34.43
CA ALA A 100 9.79 38.45 35.82
C ALA A 100 10.84 37.58 36.54
N ASP A 101 10.76 36.25 36.39
CA ASP A 101 11.72 35.30 36.97
C ASP A 101 13.14 35.55 36.48
N TRP A 102 13.31 35.77 35.16
CA TRP A 102 14.63 36.06 34.59
C TRP A 102 15.15 37.46 34.91
N ALA A 103 14.25 38.44 35.08
CA ALA A 103 14.60 39.77 35.55
C ALA A 103 15.11 39.74 37.00
N GLN A 104 14.44 39.00 37.88
CA GLN A 104 14.89 38.81 39.27
C GLN A 104 16.27 38.15 39.32
N LYS A 105 16.54 37.13 38.48
CA LYS A 105 17.87 36.50 38.37
C LYS A 105 18.93 37.47 37.86
N ALA A 106 18.61 38.32 36.88
CA ALA A 106 19.54 39.33 36.36
C ALA A 106 19.88 40.37 37.44
N GLN A 107 18.86 40.83 38.16
CA GLN A 107 19.00 41.82 39.22
C GLN A 107 19.85 41.25 40.38
N ALA A 108 19.63 40.00 40.78
CA ALA A 108 20.46 39.34 41.78
C ALA A 108 21.95 39.22 41.38
N LEU A 109 22.24 39.04 40.08
CA LEU A 109 23.62 39.09 39.57
C LEU A 109 24.17 40.53 39.58
N LEU A 110 23.36 41.53 39.19
CA LEU A 110 23.75 42.94 39.22
C LEU A 110 23.99 43.49 40.64
N ASP A 111 23.28 42.98 41.64
CA ASP A 111 23.43 43.37 43.05
C ASP A 111 24.52 42.57 43.79
N ALA A 112 25.06 41.51 43.19
CA ALA A 112 26.12 40.70 43.79
C ALA A 112 27.42 41.52 43.96
N ALA A 113 27.97 41.55 45.19
CA ALA A 113 29.23 42.25 45.51
C ALA A 113 30.46 41.67 44.79
N LYS A 114 30.38 40.42 44.33
CA LYS A 114 31.32 39.77 43.42
C LYS A 114 30.54 39.14 42.28
N LEU A 115 30.78 39.57 41.04
CA LEU A 115 30.12 39.00 39.87
C LEU A 115 31.00 37.91 39.25
N ASN A 116 30.47 36.70 39.12
CA ASN A 116 31.09 35.68 38.27
C ASN A 116 30.72 35.95 36.80
N VAL A 117 31.73 36.31 35.99
CA VAL A 117 31.55 36.62 34.56
C VAL A 117 30.91 35.44 33.80
N ALA A 118 31.24 34.19 34.17
CA ALA A 118 30.65 33.02 33.53
C ALA A 118 29.14 32.92 33.75
N ASP A 119 28.65 33.26 34.95
CA ASP A 119 27.23 33.21 35.32
C ASP A 119 26.44 34.36 34.66
N ALA A 120 27.03 35.55 34.57
CA ALA A 120 26.47 36.68 33.81
C ALA A 120 26.29 36.33 32.31
N MET A 121 27.30 35.70 31.70
CA MET A 121 27.24 35.25 30.31
C MET A 121 26.33 34.02 30.11
N ALA A 122 26.15 33.19 31.15
CA ALA A 122 25.20 32.09 31.14
C ALA A 122 23.75 32.59 31.19
N TRP A 123 23.43 33.58 32.02
CA TRP A 123 22.10 34.16 32.15
C TRP A 123 21.47 34.52 30.80
N GLN A 124 22.21 35.18 29.90
CA GLN A 124 21.68 35.54 28.58
C GLN A 124 21.35 34.30 27.72
N ARG A 125 22.20 33.26 27.76
CA ARG A 125 22.00 32.03 26.99
C ARG A 125 20.84 31.20 27.55
N ASP A 126 20.75 31.11 28.88
CA ASP A 126 19.76 30.28 29.55
C ASP A 126 18.36 30.94 29.52
N ALA A 127 18.29 32.27 29.61
CA ALA A 127 17.06 33.02 29.36
C ALA A 127 16.58 32.86 27.91
N ALA A 128 17.48 32.95 26.92
CA ALA A 128 17.14 32.71 25.52
C ALA A 128 16.65 31.26 25.30
N LYS A 129 17.34 30.27 25.89
CA LYS A 129 16.97 28.85 25.82
C LYS A 129 15.63 28.55 26.49
N ALA A 130 15.29 29.26 27.56
CA ALA A 130 13.99 29.14 28.22
C ALA A 130 12.83 29.75 27.40
N GLY A 131 13.13 30.58 26.38
CA GLY A 131 12.13 31.30 25.61
C GLY A 131 11.76 32.68 26.18
N ALA A 132 12.57 33.22 27.10
CA ALA A 132 12.32 34.52 27.71
C ALA A 132 12.48 35.66 26.68
N PRO A 133 11.58 36.67 26.66
CA PRO A 133 11.58 37.73 25.65
C PRO A 133 12.67 38.78 25.92
N LEU A 134 13.94 38.44 25.69
CA LEU A 134 15.13 39.28 25.94
C LEU A 134 15.15 40.64 25.19
N SER A 135 14.26 40.85 24.22
CA SER A 135 14.09 42.12 23.50
C SER A 135 12.98 43.01 24.07
N ARG A 136 12.26 42.56 25.11
CA ARG A 136 11.25 43.35 25.83
C ARG A 136 11.79 43.81 27.17
N GLU A 137 11.25 44.92 27.67
CA GLU A 137 11.53 45.37 29.04
C GLU A 137 10.89 44.44 30.08
N PRO A 138 11.51 44.26 31.27
CA PRO A 138 12.76 44.87 31.72
C PRO A 138 14.04 44.12 31.28
N LEU A 139 13.90 42.99 30.56
CA LEU A 139 15.03 42.10 30.24
C LEU A 139 16.05 42.75 29.30
N ALA A 140 15.60 43.58 28.35
CA ALA A 140 16.48 44.29 27.43
C ALA A 140 17.45 45.23 28.16
N THR A 141 16.93 46.08 29.08
CA THR A 141 17.77 46.94 29.92
C THR A 141 18.72 46.15 30.83
N LEU A 142 18.23 45.07 31.45
CA LEU A 142 19.03 44.23 32.36
C LEU A 142 20.18 43.51 31.63
N LYS A 143 19.94 43.05 30.40
CA LYS A 143 20.97 42.47 29.53
C LYS A 143 22.10 43.45 29.25
N THR A 144 21.79 44.69 28.88
CA THR A 144 22.80 45.72 28.60
C THR A 144 23.62 46.01 29.86
N ARG A 145 22.97 46.22 31.01
CA ARG A 145 23.65 46.43 32.30
C ARG A 145 24.59 45.29 32.70
N LEU A 146 24.20 44.03 32.46
CA LEU A 146 25.06 42.88 32.73
C LEU A 146 26.27 42.86 31.79
N ALA A 147 26.09 43.15 30.51
CA ALA A 147 27.18 43.23 29.54
C ALA A 147 28.18 44.36 29.88
N ASP A 148 27.68 45.55 30.25
CA ASP A 148 28.52 46.68 30.68
C ASP A 148 29.32 46.34 31.94
N ARG A 149 28.70 45.68 32.93
CA ARG A 149 29.37 45.25 34.16
C ARG A 149 30.43 44.16 33.91
N VAL A 150 30.16 43.22 32.99
CA VAL A 150 31.16 42.22 32.56
C VAL A 150 32.34 42.91 31.89
N LYS A 151 32.09 43.82 30.95
CA LYS A 151 33.14 44.55 30.24
C LYS A 151 34.04 45.34 31.20
N ALA A 152 33.46 46.04 32.19
CA ALA A 152 34.24 46.76 33.20
C ALA A 152 35.16 45.84 34.03
N ILE A 153 34.74 44.61 34.32
CA ILE A 153 35.58 43.60 35.00
C ILE A 153 36.71 43.12 34.08
N GLU A 154 36.42 42.88 32.80
CA GLU A 154 37.41 42.50 31.78
C GLU A 154 38.45 43.60 31.54
N ASP A 155 38.04 44.87 31.50
CA ASP A 155 38.93 46.03 31.35
C ASP A 155 39.89 46.16 32.55
N VAL A 156 39.41 45.95 33.79
CA VAL A 156 40.26 45.92 35.00
C VAL A 156 41.22 44.74 35.00
N GLN A 157 40.76 43.56 34.59
CA GLN A 157 41.60 42.38 34.45
C GLN A 157 42.71 42.61 33.40
N HIS A 158 42.37 43.21 32.26
CA HIS A 158 43.34 43.53 31.21
C HIS A 158 44.36 44.56 31.69
N ARG A 159 43.92 45.64 32.37
CA ARG A 159 44.83 46.61 33.01
C ARG A 159 45.80 45.92 33.99
N ALA A 160 45.33 45.00 34.82
CA ALA A 160 46.19 44.25 35.76
C ALA A 160 47.24 43.40 35.03
N GLN A 161 46.88 42.75 33.91
CA GLN A 161 47.83 42.02 33.08
C GLN A 161 48.86 42.95 32.43
N VAL A 162 48.42 44.07 31.84
CA VAL A 162 49.30 45.07 31.20
C VAL A 162 50.30 45.63 32.20
N GLN A 163 49.88 45.94 33.44
CA GLN A 163 50.80 46.39 34.47
C GLN A 163 51.83 45.32 34.84
N ARG A 164 51.44 44.04 34.93
CA ARG A 164 52.39 42.94 35.16
C ARG A 164 53.43 42.81 34.04
N GLU A 165 53.03 42.99 32.79
CA GLU A 165 53.92 42.96 31.62
C GLU A 165 54.85 44.19 31.58
N ALA A 166 54.34 45.38 31.88
CA ALA A 166 55.12 46.60 32.01
C ALA A 166 56.20 46.48 33.11
N ALA A 167 55.90 45.82 34.23
CA ALA A 167 56.86 45.56 35.30
C ALA A 167 58.08 44.75 34.81
N VAL A 168 57.83 43.72 33.99
CA VAL A 168 58.88 42.88 33.40
C VAL A 168 59.73 43.68 32.42
N LEU A 169 59.12 44.52 31.58
CA LEU A 169 59.84 45.39 30.64
C LEU A 169 60.71 46.43 31.37
N LEU A 170 60.22 46.99 32.49
CA LEU A 170 61.02 47.89 33.34
C LEU A 170 62.19 47.17 34.00
N ALA A 171 61.98 45.95 34.54
CA ALA A 171 63.06 45.13 35.09
C ALA A 171 64.12 44.76 34.04
N GLN A 172 63.69 44.38 32.82
CA GLN A 172 64.60 44.12 31.70
C GLN A 172 65.37 45.37 31.27
N ARG A 173 64.74 46.56 31.27
CA ARG A 173 65.44 47.83 31.00
C ARG A 173 66.50 48.13 32.06
N ILE A 174 66.23 47.82 33.33
CA ILE A 174 67.21 47.92 34.43
C ILE A 174 68.39 46.97 34.20
N GLU A 175 68.12 45.70 33.86
CA GLU A 175 69.15 44.69 33.55
C GLU A 175 70.01 45.07 32.33
N VAL A 176 69.39 45.58 31.26
CA VAL A 176 70.13 46.07 30.08
C VAL A 176 70.99 47.30 30.42
N LEU A 177 70.58 48.16 31.35
CA LEU A 177 71.43 49.27 31.81
C LEU A 177 72.58 48.82 32.73
N SER A 178 72.43 47.73 33.50
CA SER A 178 73.52 47.20 34.34
C SER A 178 74.64 46.53 33.55
N THR A 179 74.42 46.23 32.27
CA THR A 179 75.45 45.70 31.35
C THR A 179 76.13 46.78 30.49
N LYS A 180 75.64 48.03 30.54
CA LYS A 180 76.25 49.20 29.87
C LYS A 180 77.16 49.97 30.82
N SER A 181 77.79 51.04 30.32
CA SER A 181 78.63 51.89 31.16
C SER A 181 77.82 52.55 32.27
N TRP A 182 78.48 52.85 33.39
CA TRP A 182 77.79 53.51 34.52
C TRP A 182 77.33 54.94 34.17
N LEU A 183 77.93 55.59 33.18
CA LEU A 183 77.50 56.88 32.65
C LEU A 183 76.20 56.77 31.81
N ASP A 184 76.06 55.72 31.00
CA ASP A 184 74.81 55.44 30.26
C ASP A 184 73.67 55.16 31.24
N ALA A 185 73.96 54.41 32.31
CA ALA A 185 73.02 54.19 33.41
C ALA A 185 72.68 55.49 34.16
N GLN A 186 73.65 56.40 34.35
CA GLN A 186 73.42 57.71 34.97
C GLN A 186 72.52 58.61 34.12
N THR A 187 72.75 58.70 32.81
CA THR A 187 71.96 59.57 31.91
C THR A 187 70.53 59.07 31.75
N ALA A 188 70.30 57.75 31.73
CA ALA A 188 68.97 57.16 31.66
C ALA A 188 68.19 57.17 32.99
N PHE A 189 68.84 57.48 34.11
CA PHE A 189 68.30 57.25 35.46
C PHE A 189 67.01 58.03 35.75
N GLU A 190 66.96 59.32 35.45
CA GLU A 190 65.82 60.18 35.83
C GLU A 190 64.54 59.82 35.07
N SER A 191 64.66 59.53 33.77
CA SER A 191 63.54 58.99 32.97
C SER A 191 63.05 57.67 33.55
N LEU A 192 63.97 56.74 33.85
CA LEU A 192 63.59 55.42 34.35
C LEU A 192 62.99 55.49 35.76
N ALA A 193 63.46 56.40 36.61
CA ALA A 193 62.87 56.66 37.93
C ALA A 193 61.42 57.17 37.79
N GLY A 194 61.17 58.09 36.86
CA GLY A 194 59.83 58.56 36.53
C GLY A 194 58.91 57.46 35.96
N ASP A 195 59.45 56.55 35.16
CA ASP A 195 58.71 55.40 34.62
C ASP A 195 58.33 54.39 35.72
N VAL A 196 59.28 54.01 36.57
CA VAL A 196 59.05 53.10 37.71
C VAL A 196 58.08 53.71 38.72
N SER A 197 58.20 55.00 39.04
CA SER A 197 57.30 55.69 39.98
C SER A 197 55.86 55.77 39.45
N ARG A 198 55.66 56.09 38.16
CA ARG A 198 54.33 56.07 37.53
C ARG A 198 53.72 54.68 37.55
N TRP A 199 54.50 53.66 37.16
CA TRP A 199 54.06 52.27 37.21
C TRP A 199 53.65 51.83 38.62
N GLN A 200 54.46 52.17 39.65
CA GLN A 200 54.15 51.86 41.05
C GLN A 200 52.83 52.51 41.51
N ALA A 201 52.56 53.74 41.09
CA ALA A 201 51.32 54.46 41.41
C ALA A 201 50.10 53.84 40.71
N GLU A 202 50.20 53.50 39.42
CA GLU A 202 49.14 52.84 38.66
C GLU A 202 48.83 51.44 39.20
N ALA A 203 49.86 50.66 39.53
CA ALA A 203 49.72 49.35 40.16
C ALA A 203 49.12 49.43 41.57
N ALA A 204 49.43 50.47 42.35
CA ALA A 204 48.84 50.70 43.67
C ALA A 204 47.36 51.14 43.62
N ALA A 205 46.94 51.79 42.53
CA ALA A 205 45.56 52.25 42.36
C ALA A 205 44.59 51.13 41.93
N LEU A 206 45.08 50.10 41.22
CA LEU A 206 44.25 49.00 40.69
C LEU A 206 43.39 48.27 41.75
N PRO A 207 43.90 47.91 42.95
CA PRO A 207 43.09 47.29 44.00
C PRO A 207 41.93 48.15 44.55
N GLY A 208 41.93 49.45 44.28
CA GLY A 208 40.85 50.38 44.66
C GLY A 208 39.69 50.43 43.67
N ASP A 209 39.77 49.75 42.53
CA ASP A 209 38.71 49.73 41.52
C ASP A 209 37.48 48.96 42.02
N PRO A 210 36.23 49.48 41.88
CA PRO A 210 35.01 48.80 42.32
C PRO A 210 34.83 47.38 41.77
N HIS A 211 35.43 47.07 40.62
CA HIS A 211 35.33 45.77 39.96
C HIS A 211 36.43 44.78 40.38
N TRP A 212 37.45 45.23 41.14
CA TRP A 212 38.58 44.41 41.59
C TRP A 212 38.17 43.19 42.45
N SER A 213 37.02 43.25 43.12
CA SER A 213 36.47 42.13 43.89
C SER A 213 36.05 40.92 43.03
N SER A 214 35.86 41.14 41.72
CA SER A 214 35.20 40.23 40.77
C SER A 214 36.14 39.66 39.70
N ILE A 215 37.40 40.10 39.63
CA ILE A 215 38.43 39.47 38.78
C ILE A 215 38.97 38.18 39.41
N ASP A 216 39.67 37.36 38.62
CA ASP A 216 40.31 36.13 39.11
C ASP A 216 41.30 36.42 40.26
N LEU A 217 41.16 35.67 41.36
CA LEU A 217 41.95 35.78 42.60
C LEU A 217 43.46 35.67 42.36
N ARG A 218 43.92 35.10 41.24
CA ARG A 218 45.35 35.03 40.89
C ARG A 218 45.98 36.39 40.58
N PHE A 219 45.22 37.39 40.14
CA PHE A 219 45.78 38.66 39.68
C PHE A 219 46.33 39.51 40.82
N ALA A 220 45.69 39.52 41.99
CA ALA A 220 46.17 40.25 43.17
C ALA A 220 47.56 39.80 43.66
N PRO A 221 47.83 38.51 43.97
CA PRO A 221 49.18 38.09 44.37
C PRO A 221 50.21 38.21 43.25
N GLN A 222 49.81 38.13 41.97
CA GLN A 222 50.73 38.35 40.84
C GLN A 222 51.13 39.83 40.71
N LEU A 223 50.18 40.75 40.88
CA LEU A 223 50.47 42.20 40.86
C LEU A 223 51.38 42.56 42.05
N GLU A 224 51.06 42.12 43.26
CA GLU A 224 51.93 42.34 44.44
C GLU A 224 53.32 41.71 44.29
N ALA A 225 53.44 40.50 43.73
CA ALA A 225 54.74 39.91 43.44
C ALA A 225 55.53 40.76 42.42
N SER A 226 54.89 41.27 41.37
CA SER A 226 55.54 42.15 40.39
C SER A 226 55.97 43.50 41.00
N ARG A 227 55.18 44.05 41.94
CA ARG A 227 55.51 45.27 42.68
C ARG A 227 56.73 45.04 43.58
N ALA A 228 56.72 43.97 44.39
CA ALA A 228 57.83 43.62 45.26
C ALA A 228 59.12 43.34 44.46
N GLN A 229 59.03 42.60 43.36
CA GLN A 229 60.18 42.30 42.51
C GLN A 229 60.76 43.57 41.84
N LEU A 230 59.92 44.42 41.24
CA LEU A 230 60.42 45.64 40.58
C LEU A 230 61.00 46.62 41.60
N SER A 231 60.38 46.80 42.77
CA SER A 231 60.94 47.64 43.84
C SER A 231 62.31 47.12 44.30
N LEU A 232 62.46 45.82 44.54
CA LEU A 232 63.76 45.23 44.95
C LEU A 232 64.85 45.44 43.88
N VAL A 233 64.52 45.21 42.60
CA VAL A 233 65.45 45.41 41.48
C VAL A 233 65.82 46.88 41.30
N TRP A 234 64.85 47.79 41.46
CA TRP A 234 65.04 49.23 41.37
C TRP A 234 65.87 49.80 42.54
N GLU A 235 65.62 49.36 43.76
CA GLU A 235 66.41 49.72 44.95
C GLU A 235 67.87 49.24 44.81
N ALA A 236 68.08 47.99 44.39
CA ALA A 236 69.42 47.46 44.15
C ALA A 236 70.17 48.23 43.05
N PHE A 237 69.51 48.54 41.93
CA PHE A 237 70.11 49.30 40.81
C PHE A 237 70.43 50.75 41.20
N SER A 238 69.49 51.44 41.86
CA SER A 238 69.68 52.82 42.29
C SER A 238 70.76 52.95 43.37
N ALA A 239 70.84 52.02 44.32
CA ALA A 239 71.92 51.95 45.29
C ALA A 239 73.28 51.67 44.64
N ALA A 240 73.36 50.71 43.72
CA ALA A 240 74.59 50.42 42.99
C ALA A 240 75.07 51.60 42.14
N LEU A 241 74.14 52.34 41.51
CA LEU A 241 74.47 53.52 40.71
C LEU A 241 74.89 54.72 41.57
N ALA A 242 74.26 54.92 42.74
CA ALA A 242 74.69 55.91 43.71
C ALA A 242 76.11 55.59 44.22
N GLN A 243 76.41 54.31 44.49
CA GLN A 243 77.74 53.86 44.85
C GLN A 243 78.75 54.08 43.71
N ALA A 244 78.38 53.83 42.44
CA ALA A 244 79.23 54.12 41.29
C ALA A 244 79.55 55.61 41.16
N ARG A 245 78.55 56.50 41.34
CA ARG A 245 78.75 57.97 41.35
C ARG A 245 79.69 58.41 42.48
N ALA A 246 79.53 57.87 43.69
CA ALA A 246 80.44 58.16 44.81
C ALA A 246 81.87 57.67 44.53
N ALA A 247 82.01 56.46 43.98
CA ALA A 247 83.29 55.86 43.60
C ALA A 247 83.99 56.56 42.42
N ALA A 248 83.25 57.27 41.57
CA ALA A 248 83.79 58.14 40.53
C ALA A 248 84.29 59.48 41.07
N ALA A 249 83.65 60.02 42.11
CA ALA A 249 84.03 61.29 42.74
C ALA A 249 85.19 61.14 43.75
N ASP A 250 85.23 60.03 44.48
CA ASP A 250 86.27 59.71 45.46
C ASP A 250 86.95 58.36 45.14
N PRO A 251 88.25 58.35 44.81
CA PRO A 251 89.04 57.13 44.62
C PRO A 251 89.10 56.19 45.85
N ALA A 252 88.87 56.68 47.07
CA ALA A 252 88.85 55.88 48.29
C ALA A 252 87.50 55.18 48.54
N ALA A 253 86.42 55.61 47.90
CA ALA A 253 85.09 55.04 48.10
C ALA A 253 84.96 53.61 47.52
N PRO A 254 84.13 52.73 48.13
CA PRO A 254 84.01 51.32 47.74
C PRO A 254 83.34 51.15 46.38
N LEU A 255 83.85 50.23 45.56
CA LEU A 255 83.34 49.95 44.21
C LEU A 255 81.93 49.31 44.22
N PRO A 256 81.09 49.59 43.21
CA PRO A 256 79.74 49.03 43.11
C PRO A 256 79.75 47.51 42.91
N GLN A 257 78.65 46.85 43.31
CA GLN A 257 78.47 45.40 43.15
C GLN A 257 78.26 44.94 41.70
N VAL A 258 78.03 45.88 40.76
CA VAL A 258 77.86 45.59 39.32
C VAL A 258 79.25 45.45 38.67
N PRO A 259 79.64 44.27 38.16
CA PRO A 259 81.03 44.02 37.73
C PRO A 259 81.52 44.95 36.63
N VAL A 260 80.68 45.23 35.62
CA VAL A 260 81.03 46.12 34.49
C VAL A 260 81.42 47.52 34.99
N TRP A 261 80.62 48.08 35.90
CA TRP A 261 80.87 49.40 36.48
C TRP A 261 82.10 49.41 37.41
N ALA A 262 82.29 48.34 38.19
CA ALA A 262 83.48 48.19 39.02
C ALA A 262 84.77 48.08 38.18
N ASP A 263 84.72 47.42 37.03
CA ASP A 263 85.84 47.30 36.09
C ASP A 263 86.16 48.62 35.37
N GLU A 264 85.14 49.40 35.02
CA GLU A 264 85.30 50.77 34.48
C GLU A 264 85.95 51.70 35.50
N LEU A 265 85.47 51.68 36.75
CA LEU A 265 86.00 52.51 37.83
C LEU A 265 87.40 52.07 38.27
N ARG A 266 87.72 50.76 38.29
CA ARG A 266 89.11 50.29 38.51
C ARG A 266 90.06 50.79 37.42
N ARG A 267 89.65 50.72 36.14
CA ARG A 267 90.42 51.30 35.02
C ARG A 267 90.64 52.80 35.18
N ALA A 268 89.60 53.56 35.56
CA ALA A 268 89.72 55.00 35.80
C ALA A 268 90.67 55.35 36.97
N ARG A 269 90.74 54.48 38.00
CA ARG A 269 91.66 54.61 39.16
C ARG A 269 93.09 54.09 38.88
N GLY A 270 93.37 53.55 37.69
CA GLY A 270 94.66 52.91 37.38
C GLY A 270 94.90 51.59 38.10
N LEU A 271 93.85 50.96 38.65
CA LEU A 271 93.92 49.69 39.34
C LEU A 271 93.78 48.52 38.35
N PRO A 272 94.50 47.40 38.54
CA PRO A 272 94.34 46.21 37.71
C PRO A 272 92.92 45.63 37.84
N VAL A 273 92.45 44.97 36.78
CA VAL A 273 91.14 44.30 36.78
C VAL A 273 91.23 43.06 37.67
N GLU A 274 90.50 43.07 38.79
CA GLU A 274 90.47 41.98 39.76
C GLU A 274 89.41 40.96 39.35
N ALA A 275 89.83 39.71 39.09
CA ALA A 275 88.91 38.60 38.86
C ALA A 275 88.20 38.24 40.17
N ALA A 276 86.87 38.13 40.13
CA ALA A 276 86.04 37.98 41.34
C ALA A 276 86.46 36.78 42.21
N PRO A 277 86.64 36.97 43.54
CA PRO A 277 87.03 35.88 44.43
C PRO A 277 85.91 34.86 44.59
N SER A 278 86.21 33.59 44.32
CA SER A 278 85.28 32.48 44.60
C SER A 278 85.44 32.03 46.07
N PRO A 279 84.36 31.94 46.86
CA PRO A 279 84.46 31.57 48.27
C PRO A 279 84.78 30.08 48.45
N SER A 280 85.89 29.79 49.11
CA SER A 280 86.31 28.42 49.44
C SER A 280 85.41 27.81 50.53
N LYS A 281 84.55 26.86 50.16
CA LYS A 281 83.83 26.01 51.12
C LYS A 281 84.81 25.03 51.81
N PRO A 282 84.55 24.64 53.08
CA PRO A 282 85.43 23.74 53.84
C PRO A 282 85.58 22.36 53.17
N ARG A 283 86.75 21.74 53.33
CA ARG A 283 87.02 20.37 52.85
C ARG A 283 86.12 19.38 53.59
N VAL A 284 85.24 18.73 52.83
CA VAL A 284 84.45 17.55 53.25
C VAL A 284 85.30 16.30 53.00
N ASP A 285 85.20 15.30 53.88
CA ASP A 285 85.91 14.03 53.73
C ASP A 285 85.60 13.31 52.41
N PRO A 286 86.63 12.73 51.74
CA PRO A 286 86.48 12.16 50.41
C PRO A 286 85.56 10.93 50.38
N GLU A 287 85.53 10.13 51.44
CA GLU A 287 84.66 8.94 51.53
C GLU A 287 83.17 9.33 51.67
N THR A 288 82.86 10.33 52.51
CA THR A 288 81.50 10.88 52.64
C THR A 288 81.01 11.46 51.32
N ARG A 289 81.91 12.14 50.59
CA ARG A 289 81.64 12.66 49.24
C ARG A 289 81.42 11.54 48.21
N ALA A 290 82.21 10.48 48.25
CA ALA A 290 82.05 9.32 47.37
C ALA A 290 80.70 8.61 47.61
N HIS A 291 80.34 8.34 48.87
CA HIS A 291 79.08 7.72 49.24
C HIS A 291 77.86 8.57 48.82
N ALA A 292 77.87 9.87 49.14
CA ALA A 292 76.85 10.83 48.72
C ALA A 292 76.67 10.89 47.19
N THR A 293 77.79 10.85 46.45
CA THR A 293 77.80 10.87 44.99
C THR A 293 77.19 9.60 44.40
N THR A 294 77.51 8.43 44.94
CA THR A 294 76.95 7.15 44.49
C THR A 294 75.44 7.06 44.76
N ALA A 295 75.01 7.43 45.97
CA ALA A 295 73.59 7.39 46.35
C ALA A 295 72.71 8.30 45.45
N VAL A 296 73.18 9.52 45.16
CA VAL A 296 72.45 10.44 44.26
C VAL A 296 72.47 9.94 42.81
N ARG A 297 73.59 9.40 42.30
CA ARG A 297 73.66 8.85 40.93
C ARG A 297 72.75 7.65 40.72
N GLU A 298 72.64 6.76 41.69
CA GLU A 298 71.77 5.58 41.56
C GLU A 298 70.30 5.98 41.40
N VAL A 299 69.82 6.92 42.22
CA VAL A 299 68.43 7.38 42.15
C VAL A 299 68.20 8.29 40.93
N LEU A 300 69.20 9.08 40.53
CA LEU A 300 69.17 9.88 39.30
C LEU A 300 69.02 9.00 38.06
N GLY A 301 69.86 7.98 37.89
CA GLY A 301 69.79 7.07 36.74
C GLY A 301 68.47 6.31 36.65
N ARG A 302 67.84 5.98 37.79
CA ARG A 302 66.48 5.44 37.83
C ARG A 302 65.45 6.45 37.32
N LEU A 303 65.52 7.72 37.74
CA LEU A 303 64.62 8.76 37.25
C LEU A 303 64.80 9.01 35.75
N GLU A 304 66.04 9.12 35.27
CA GLU A 304 66.36 9.32 33.85
C GLU A 304 65.84 8.16 32.99
N ALA A 305 65.92 6.91 33.48
CA ALA A 305 65.36 5.74 32.80
C ALA A 305 63.82 5.79 32.71
N GLU A 306 63.11 6.12 33.80
CA GLU A 306 61.64 6.22 33.79
C GLU A 306 61.13 7.40 32.96
N VAL A 307 61.87 8.52 32.92
CA VAL A 307 61.57 9.68 32.06
C VAL A 307 61.81 9.34 30.59
N ALA A 308 62.92 8.67 30.25
CA ALA A 308 63.22 8.23 28.88
C ALA A 308 62.23 7.18 28.36
N GLN A 309 61.67 6.34 29.23
CA GLN A 309 60.60 5.39 28.91
C GLN A 309 59.19 6.02 28.93
N GLY A 310 59.05 7.29 29.32
CA GLY A 310 57.77 8.01 29.36
C GLY A 310 56.81 7.57 30.47
N HIS A 311 57.30 6.84 31.48
CA HIS A 311 56.51 6.24 32.55
C HIS A 311 56.10 7.25 33.64
N GLY A 312 55.14 8.15 33.33
CA GLY A 312 54.76 9.26 34.22
C GLY A 312 54.45 8.90 35.70
N LYS A 313 53.86 7.72 35.97
CA LYS A 313 53.58 7.27 37.36
C LYS A 313 54.83 6.76 38.10
N ALA A 314 55.77 6.13 37.38
CA ALA A 314 57.03 5.68 37.97
C ALA A 314 58.01 6.84 38.13
N SER A 315 58.05 7.75 37.15
CA SER A 315 58.89 8.96 37.20
C SER A 315 58.52 9.88 38.37
N THR A 316 57.24 9.97 38.77
CA THR A 316 56.84 10.72 39.97
C THR A 316 57.38 10.10 41.27
N GLY A 317 57.38 8.77 41.38
CA GLY A 317 58.00 8.05 42.50
C GLY A 317 59.52 8.25 42.54
N ALA A 318 60.18 8.05 41.40
CA ALA A 318 61.62 8.25 41.26
C ALA A 318 62.05 9.71 41.50
N ALA A 319 61.26 10.70 41.09
CA ALA A 319 61.52 12.12 41.33
C ALA A 319 61.43 12.47 42.82
N ASN A 320 60.49 11.87 43.56
CA ASN A 320 60.41 12.04 45.01
C ASN A 320 61.59 11.36 45.73
N ALA A 321 62.02 10.19 45.27
CA ALA A 321 63.23 9.55 45.78
C ALA A 321 64.48 10.41 45.51
N LEU A 322 64.61 11.02 44.33
CA LEU A 322 65.73 11.90 44.00
C LEU A 322 65.72 13.19 44.84
N ARG A 323 64.54 13.79 45.08
CA ARG A 323 64.39 14.93 46.00
C ARG A 323 64.81 14.58 47.43
N LEU A 324 64.51 13.37 47.90
CA LEU A 324 64.95 12.89 49.21
C LEU A 324 66.48 12.71 49.26
N ALA A 325 67.06 12.04 48.26
CA ALA A 325 68.51 11.87 48.15
C ALA A 325 69.26 13.21 48.07
N LEU A 326 68.74 14.19 47.32
CA LEU A 326 69.30 15.55 47.28
C LEU A 326 69.16 16.28 48.62
N LYS A 327 68.08 16.07 49.38
CA LYS A 327 67.91 16.64 50.72
C LYS A 327 68.94 16.09 51.72
N GLU A 328 69.28 14.81 51.62
CA GLU A 328 70.19 14.12 52.54
C GLU A 328 71.68 14.31 52.14
N HIS A 329 71.98 14.29 50.84
CA HIS A 329 73.34 14.25 50.31
C HIS A 329 73.77 15.49 49.49
N GLY A 330 72.85 16.39 49.13
CA GLY A 330 73.10 17.53 48.22
C GLY A 330 74.20 18.50 48.67
N ARG A 331 74.47 18.60 49.98
CA ARG A 331 75.58 19.40 50.52
C ARG A 331 76.99 18.81 50.27
N HIS A 332 77.07 17.57 49.78
CA HIS A 332 78.33 16.82 49.60
C HIS A 332 78.62 16.44 48.13
N ILE A 333 77.68 16.61 47.21
CA ILE A 333 77.88 16.34 45.77
C ILE A 333 78.57 17.51 45.04
N ASP A 334 79.03 17.28 43.81
CA ASP A 334 79.57 18.34 42.95
C ASP A 334 78.48 19.11 42.17
N SER A 335 78.86 20.27 41.64
CA SER A 335 77.97 21.18 40.90
C SER A 335 77.61 20.70 39.48
N GLN A 336 78.17 19.59 39.01
CA GLN A 336 77.75 18.97 37.75
C GLN A 336 76.63 17.96 38.00
N LEU A 337 76.80 17.08 38.99
CA LEU A 337 75.77 16.12 39.41
C LEU A 337 74.52 16.83 39.95
N ASP A 338 74.70 17.91 40.71
CA ASP A 338 73.58 18.73 41.20
C ASP A 338 72.76 19.35 40.04
N ARG A 339 73.41 19.89 39.00
CA ARG A 339 72.74 20.39 37.80
C ARG A 339 72.04 19.29 37.00
N GLN A 340 72.65 18.11 36.88
CA GLN A 340 72.04 16.95 36.22
C GLN A 340 70.78 16.49 36.97
N ALA A 341 70.85 16.41 38.30
CA ALA A 341 69.70 16.03 39.13
C ALA A 341 68.55 17.04 39.03
N HIS A 342 68.83 18.35 39.04
CA HIS A 342 67.81 19.37 38.82
C HIS A 342 67.22 19.33 37.39
N ALA A 343 68.03 19.06 36.37
CA ALA A 343 67.55 18.89 34.99
C ALA A 343 66.62 17.66 34.83
N ALA A 344 66.97 16.53 35.44
CA ALA A 344 66.14 15.33 35.43
C ALA A 344 64.82 15.54 36.21
N LEU A 345 64.85 16.28 37.32
CA LEU A 345 63.63 16.68 38.05
C LEU A 345 62.74 17.63 37.25
N ALA A 346 63.31 18.53 36.44
CA ALA A 346 62.55 19.39 35.54
C ALA A 346 61.88 18.58 34.41
N ALA A 347 62.64 17.71 33.72
CA ALA A 347 62.11 16.83 32.67
C ALA A 347 61.00 15.89 33.19
N ALA A 348 61.14 15.36 34.42
CA ALA A 348 60.10 14.58 35.07
C ALA A 348 58.83 15.40 35.37
N GLY A 349 58.98 16.67 35.77
CA GLY A 349 57.87 17.60 35.99
C GLY A 349 57.15 17.99 34.70
N GLU A 350 57.89 18.18 33.60
CA GLU A 350 57.33 18.42 32.26
C GLU A 350 56.53 17.21 31.77
N LEU A 351 57.07 15.99 31.91
CA LEU A 351 56.38 14.74 31.56
C LEU A 351 55.09 14.56 32.38
N GLU A 352 55.13 14.87 33.68
CA GLU A 352 53.93 14.85 34.54
C GLU A 352 52.91 15.91 34.09
N GLY A 353 53.35 17.12 33.73
CA GLY A 353 52.51 18.18 33.17
C GLY A 353 51.81 17.76 31.88
N TRP A 354 52.54 17.17 30.93
CA TRP A 354 51.99 16.64 29.68
C TRP A 354 50.99 15.49 29.89
N GLN A 355 51.27 14.57 30.82
CA GLN A 355 50.35 13.48 31.16
C GLN A 355 49.07 14.00 31.81
N ARG A 356 49.16 14.98 32.73
CA ARG A 356 48.00 15.66 33.34
C ARG A 356 47.17 16.39 32.28
N TRP A 357 47.82 17.16 31.41
CA TRP A 357 47.15 17.89 30.32
C TRP A 357 46.44 16.92 29.36
N ARG A 358 47.10 15.83 28.95
CA ARG A 358 46.50 14.79 28.09
C ARG A 358 45.32 14.09 28.76
N ALA A 359 45.41 13.79 30.06
CA ALA A 359 44.31 13.21 30.82
C ALA A 359 43.13 14.19 30.93
N ASP A 360 43.37 15.48 31.11
CA ASP A 360 42.32 16.50 31.12
C ASP A 360 41.69 16.71 29.74
N GLN A 361 42.46 16.66 28.64
CA GLN A 361 41.90 16.64 27.28
C GLN A 361 40.97 15.43 27.05
N LEU A 362 41.37 14.23 27.50
CA LEU A 362 40.51 13.03 27.42
C LEU A 362 39.26 13.15 28.30
N ARG A 363 39.37 13.77 29.49
CA ARG A 363 38.20 14.06 30.35
C ARG A 363 37.27 15.10 29.70
N GLU A 364 37.80 16.14 29.05
CA GLU A 364 37.02 17.11 28.29
C GLU A 364 36.28 16.46 27.11
N GLU A 365 36.94 15.56 26.37
CA GLU A 365 36.28 14.75 25.33
C GLU A 365 35.15 13.88 25.90
N LEU A 366 35.35 13.24 27.05
CA LEU A 366 34.34 12.39 27.70
C LEU A 366 33.16 13.23 28.21
N VAL A 367 33.40 14.42 28.77
CA VAL A 367 32.36 15.40 29.11
C VAL A 367 31.59 15.81 27.84
N ALA A 368 32.28 16.16 26.75
CA ALA A 368 31.65 16.55 25.50
C ALA A 368 30.79 15.41 24.91
N LYS A 369 31.29 14.17 24.94
CA LYS A 369 30.55 12.96 24.52
C LYS A 369 29.31 12.73 25.38
N ALA A 370 29.42 12.88 26.72
CA ALA A 370 28.27 12.76 27.63
C ALA A 370 27.23 13.87 27.41
N GLU A 371 27.64 15.13 27.27
CA GLU A 371 26.75 16.25 26.95
C GLU A 371 26.07 16.09 25.57
N ALA A 372 26.78 15.52 24.59
CA ALA A 372 26.25 15.27 23.24
C ALA A 372 25.17 14.18 23.18
N LEU A 373 25.08 13.29 24.19
CA LEU A 373 23.98 12.34 24.32
C LEU A 373 22.62 13.06 24.50
N LEU A 374 22.63 14.23 25.14
CA LEU A 374 21.44 15.03 25.45
C LEU A 374 21.15 16.11 24.40
N LYS A 375 22.18 16.61 23.72
CA LYS A 375 22.10 17.75 22.79
C LYS A 375 21.88 17.36 21.32
N ARG A 376 21.33 16.16 21.06
CA ARG A 376 21.23 15.59 19.71
C ARG A 376 19.97 16.07 18.98
N PRO A 377 20.01 16.37 17.66
CA PRO A 377 18.84 16.85 16.91
C PRO A 377 17.66 15.87 16.95
N GLU A 378 16.44 16.41 16.90
CA GLU A 378 15.22 15.61 16.74
C GLU A 378 15.31 14.75 15.48
N GLY A 379 14.91 13.48 15.59
CA GLY A 379 15.10 12.46 14.53
C GLY A 379 16.45 11.72 14.55
N GLN A 380 17.47 12.22 15.28
CA GLN A 380 18.74 11.51 15.50
C GLN A 380 18.93 10.98 16.92
N ALA A 381 17.88 11.02 17.76
CA ALA A 381 17.93 10.54 19.14
C ALA A 381 18.33 9.06 19.22
N LEU A 382 19.22 8.74 20.17
CA LEU A 382 19.64 7.37 20.45
C LEU A 382 18.49 6.63 21.16
N GLY A 383 18.13 5.44 20.66
CA GLY A 383 17.18 4.57 21.36
C GLY A 383 17.69 4.19 22.77
N GLY A 384 16.78 4.08 23.75
CA GLY A 384 17.16 4.01 25.17
C GLY A 384 18.13 2.89 25.55
N ARG A 385 18.09 1.74 24.87
CA ARG A 385 19.09 0.67 25.02
C ARG A 385 20.50 1.13 24.64
N LYS A 386 20.65 1.78 23.49
CA LYS A 386 21.95 2.27 23.01
C LYS A 386 22.45 3.42 23.88
N MET A 387 21.54 4.26 24.39
CA MET A 387 21.85 5.28 25.40
C MET A 387 22.41 4.64 26.69
N GLN A 388 21.78 3.57 27.19
CA GLN A 388 22.24 2.83 28.37
C GLN A 388 23.63 2.19 28.15
N GLU A 389 23.85 1.59 26.98
CA GLU A 389 25.14 0.99 26.60
C GLU A 389 26.25 2.06 26.53
N SER A 390 25.99 3.21 25.86
CA SER A 390 26.94 4.33 25.80
C SER A 390 27.22 4.97 27.17
N LEU A 391 26.24 5.05 28.08
CA LEU A 391 26.48 5.53 29.46
C LEU A 391 27.40 4.59 30.25
N ARG A 392 27.26 3.27 30.06
CA ARG A 392 28.17 2.28 30.67
C ARG A 392 29.59 2.43 30.12
N GLU A 393 29.72 2.56 28.81
CA GLU A 393 31.02 2.76 28.13
C GLU A 393 31.70 4.05 28.60
N LEU A 394 31.00 5.18 28.63
CA LEU A 394 31.55 6.45 29.10
C LEU A 394 32.03 6.38 30.55
N ARG A 395 31.26 5.74 31.45
CA ARG A 395 31.67 5.58 32.86
C ARG A 395 32.92 4.71 33.02
N GLU A 396 33.05 3.64 32.23
CA GLU A 396 34.26 2.80 32.28
C GLU A 396 35.47 3.50 31.63
N LEU A 397 35.29 4.23 30.52
CA LEU A 397 36.34 5.05 29.92
C LEU A 397 36.81 6.18 30.84
N TRP A 398 35.90 6.82 31.59
CA TRP A 398 36.25 7.78 32.63
C TRP A 398 37.13 7.12 33.69
N LYS A 399 36.69 5.99 34.24
CA LYS A 399 37.42 5.20 35.25
C LYS A 399 38.78 4.71 34.76
N GLN A 400 38.95 4.42 33.47
CA GLN A 400 40.26 4.10 32.87
C GLN A 400 41.16 5.34 32.77
N THR A 401 40.60 6.48 32.37
CA THR A 401 41.33 7.76 32.28
C THR A 401 41.77 8.26 33.67
N ASP A 402 40.96 7.99 34.71
CA ASP A 402 41.19 8.47 36.08
C ASP A 402 42.11 7.56 36.92
N GLN A 403 42.54 6.39 36.40
CA GLN A 403 43.29 5.35 37.13
C GLN A 403 44.75 5.72 37.54
N GLY A 404 45.09 7.00 37.58
CA GLY A 404 46.34 7.50 38.19
C GLY A 404 46.84 8.82 37.62
N GLY A 405 45.94 9.79 37.45
CA GLY A 405 46.28 11.21 37.36
C GLY A 405 45.63 11.96 38.52
N VAL A 406 46.02 13.21 38.77
CA VAL A 406 45.32 14.05 39.77
C VAL A 406 43.86 14.23 39.34
N PRO A 407 42.86 14.06 40.22
CA PRO A 407 41.45 14.19 39.85
C PRO A 407 41.07 15.63 39.50
N ASN A 408 40.46 15.82 38.33
CA ASN A 408 39.86 17.11 37.96
C ASN A 408 38.38 17.15 38.39
N HIS A 409 38.13 17.59 39.63
CA HIS A 409 36.80 17.59 40.22
C HIS A 409 35.77 18.45 39.46
N ALA A 410 36.20 19.47 38.71
CA ALA A 410 35.30 20.31 37.92
C ALA A 410 34.79 19.56 36.68
N LEU A 411 35.70 18.90 35.94
CA LEU A 411 35.31 18.05 34.81
C LEU A 411 34.49 16.84 35.27
N TRP A 412 34.84 16.21 36.40
CA TRP A 412 34.07 15.11 36.97
C TRP A 412 32.62 15.50 37.30
N LYS A 413 32.39 16.64 37.97
CA LYS A 413 31.03 17.11 38.26
C LYS A 413 30.20 17.34 36.99
N ARG A 414 30.80 17.91 35.94
CA ARG A 414 30.13 18.10 34.64
C ARG A 414 29.79 16.76 33.97
N PHE A 415 30.73 15.82 33.99
CA PHE A 415 30.55 14.48 33.44
C PHE A 415 29.44 13.70 34.17
N ASP A 416 29.46 13.70 35.50
CA ASP A 416 28.47 12.98 36.31
C ASP A 416 27.07 13.59 36.15
N GLU A 417 26.93 14.92 36.17
CA GLU A 417 25.65 15.59 35.93
C GLU A 417 25.09 15.26 34.53
N ALA A 418 25.92 15.32 33.48
CA ALA A 418 25.51 14.92 32.13
C ALA A 418 25.09 13.44 32.05
N CYS A 419 25.82 12.55 32.73
CA CYS A 419 25.47 11.13 32.80
C CYS A 419 24.19 10.88 33.59
N ASN A 420 23.93 11.61 34.67
CA ASN A 420 22.72 11.49 35.49
C ASN A 420 21.50 12.06 34.76
N GLN A 421 21.63 13.15 34.03
CA GLN A 421 20.58 13.68 33.14
C GLN A 421 20.26 12.68 32.01
N ALA A 422 21.26 12.10 31.36
CA ALA A 422 21.05 11.07 30.34
C ALA A 422 20.47 9.76 30.91
N TYR A 423 20.81 9.40 32.16
CA TYR A 423 20.22 8.25 32.84
C TYR A 423 18.71 8.42 33.07
N LYS A 424 18.23 9.62 33.42
CA LYS A 424 16.77 9.89 33.56
C LYS A 424 15.99 9.61 32.27
N VAL A 425 16.60 9.83 31.10
CA VAL A 425 15.99 9.48 29.80
C VAL A 425 15.93 7.96 29.61
N VAL A 426 16.97 7.24 30.04
CA VAL A 426 16.98 5.76 30.04
C VAL A 426 15.97 5.20 31.04
N GLU A 427 15.83 5.80 32.21
CA GLU A 427 14.86 5.42 33.25
C GLU A 427 13.42 5.54 32.74
N ALA A 428 13.04 6.69 32.18
CA ALA A 428 11.72 6.89 31.55
C ALA A 428 11.46 5.90 30.39
N TRP A 429 12.50 5.57 29.61
CA TRP A 429 12.39 4.53 28.58
C TRP A 429 12.21 3.12 29.17
N LEU A 430 12.92 2.77 30.24
CA LEU A 430 12.78 1.49 30.94
C LEU A 430 11.39 1.35 31.58
N GLU A 431 10.85 2.42 32.18
CA GLU A 431 9.47 2.46 32.67
C GLU A 431 8.46 2.24 31.55
N LYS A 432 8.63 2.93 30.42
CA LYS A 432 7.79 2.72 29.22
C LYS A 432 7.83 1.28 28.73
N VAL A 433 9.03 0.69 28.59
CA VAL A 433 9.19 -0.71 28.13
C VAL A 433 8.58 -1.71 29.13
N ARG A 434 8.67 -1.43 30.45
CA ARG A 434 7.99 -2.23 31.48
C ARG A 434 6.46 -2.11 31.38
N ALA A 435 5.94 -0.89 31.17
CA ALA A 435 4.51 -0.64 31.01
C ALA A 435 3.95 -1.34 29.75
N GLU A 436 4.62 -1.19 28.59
CA GLU A 436 4.25 -1.88 27.34
C GLU A 436 4.28 -3.41 27.50
N SER A 437 5.31 -3.94 28.19
CA SER A 437 5.41 -5.38 28.48
C SER A 437 4.29 -5.86 29.41
N ALA A 438 3.90 -5.06 30.40
CA ALA A 438 2.79 -5.36 31.29
C ALA A 438 1.44 -5.30 30.54
N GLU A 439 1.25 -4.32 29.66
CA GLU A 439 0.07 -4.19 28.81
C GLU A 439 -0.06 -5.37 27.83
N HIS A 440 1.03 -5.79 27.17
CA HIS A 440 1.04 -6.97 26.31
C HIS A 440 0.72 -8.25 27.10
N ARG A 441 1.23 -8.39 28.34
CA ARG A 441 0.93 -9.54 29.21
C ARG A 441 -0.54 -9.54 29.63
N ALA A 442 -1.09 -8.38 29.98
CA ALA A 442 -2.51 -8.20 30.32
C ALA A 442 -3.42 -8.51 29.12
N LYS A 443 -3.12 -7.98 27.92
CA LYS A 443 -3.85 -8.28 26.68
C LYS A 443 -3.86 -9.78 26.38
N ARG A 444 -2.71 -10.45 26.50
CA ARG A 444 -2.59 -11.91 26.27
C ARG A 444 -3.35 -12.74 27.29
N LEU A 445 -3.31 -12.37 28.58
CA LEU A 445 -4.13 -13.00 29.62
C LEU A 445 -5.63 -12.79 29.38
N ALA A 446 -6.04 -11.57 29.03
CA ALA A 446 -7.43 -11.26 28.70
C ALA A 446 -7.93 -12.08 27.50
N LEU A 447 -7.12 -12.25 26.44
CA LEU A 447 -7.45 -13.13 25.30
C LEU A 447 -7.62 -14.59 25.71
N ILE A 448 -6.84 -15.10 26.66
CA ILE A 448 -6.98 -16.48 27.18
C ILE A 448 -8.30 -16.63 27.94
N GLU A 449 -8.66 -15.68 28.81
CA GLU A 449 -9.92 -15.73 29.56
C GLU A 449 -11.15 -15.47 28.67
N GLU A 450 -11.05 -14.56 27.70
CA GLU A 450 -12.08 -14.33 26.68
C GLU A 450 -12.35 -15.60 25.86
N LEU A 451 -11.28 -16.29 25.42
CA LEU A 451 -11.40 -17.55 24.69
C LEU A 451 -12.01 -18.67 25.55
N LYS A 452 -11.65 -18.76 26.84
CA LYS A 452 -12.28 -19.71 27.79
C LYS A 452 -13.77 -19.42 27.98
N ALA A 453 -14.14 -18.16 28.19
CA ALA A 453 -15.53 -17.74 28.35
C ALA A 453 -16.35 -17.97 27.07
N TRP A 454 -15.79 -17.64 25.91
CA TRP A 454 -16.36 -17.93 24.59
C TRP A 454 -16.57 -19.43 24.40
N THR A 455 -15.60 -20.26 24.80
CA THR A 455 -15.70 -21.74 24.73
C THR A 455 -16.82 -22.27 25.62
N ALA A 456 -16.91 -21.78 26.86
CA ALA A 456 -17.96 -22.17 27.80
C ALA A 456 -19.37 -21.79 27.30
N ALA A 457 -19.51 -20.61 26.67
CA ALA A 457 -20.76 -20.19 26.05
C ALA A 457 -21.14 -21.06 24.83
N HIS A 458 -20.18 -21.42 23.98
CA HIS A 458 -20.44 -22.26 22.81
C HIS A 458 -20.66 -23.74 23.16
N ALA A 459 -20.14 -24.22 24.29
CA ALA A 459 -20.38 -25.58 24.78
C ALA A 459 -21.85 -25.87 25.13
N THR A 460 -22.66 -24.84 25.44
CA THR A 460 -24.10 -24.97 25.75
C THR A 460 -25.01 -24.63 24.56
N ALA A 461 -24.44 -24.14 23.45
CA ALA A 461 -25.20 -23.73 22.26
C ALA A 461 -25.53 -24.92 21.34
N SER A 462 -26.75 -25.45 21.46
CA SER A 462 -27.26 -26.48 20.55
C SER A 462 -27.37 -25.95 19.11
N GLY A 463 -26.68 -26.59 18.17
CA GLY A 463 -26.73 -26.25 16.74
C GLY A 463 -25.76 -25.14 16.29
N ALA A 464 -24.62 -24.99 16.97
CA ALA A 464 -23.62 -23.97 16.63
C ALA A 464 -23.06 -24.10 15.19
N ASP A 465 -22.91 -22.95 14.49
CA ASP A 465 -22.32 -22.88 13.15
C ASP A 465 -20.81 -23.17 13.21
N LEU A 466 -20.42 -24.35 12.76
CA LEU A 466 -19.02 -24.80 12.71
C LEU A 466 -18.13 -23.91 11.83
N LYS A 467 -18.68 -23.20 10.84
CA LYS A 467 -17.94 -22.24 10.00
C LYS A 467 -17.72 -20.91 10.73
N ALA A 468 -18.69 -20.47 11.54
CA ALA A 468 -18.49 -19.34 12.44
C ALA A 468 -17.43 -19.66 13.50
N ILE A 469 -17.56 -20.80 14.20
CA ILE A 469 -16.56 -21.30 15.16
C ILE A 469 -15.15 -21.30 14.56
N ASN A 470 -14.97 -21.88 13.37
CA ASN A 470 -13.65 -21.95 12.72
C ASN A 470 -13.08 -20.55 12.42
N ARG A 471 -13.90 -19.65 11.84
CA ARG A 471 -13.48 -18.27 11.57
C ARG A 471 -13.11 -17.51 12.85
N ASP A 472 -13.90 -17.67 13.91
CA ASP A 472 -13.71 -16.93 15.15
C ASP A 472 -12.47 -17.43 15.90
N LEU A 473 -12.18 -18.75 15.87
CA LEU A 473 -10.90 -19.33 16.31
C LEU A 473 -9.70 -18.76 15.53
N HIS A 474 -9.82 -18.57 14.22
CA HIS A 474 -8.79 -17.90 13.43
C HIS A 474 -8.59 -16.43 13.86
N GLN A 475 -9.66 -15.69 14.12
CA GLN A 475 -9.57 -14.31 14.64
C GLN A 475 -8.88 -14.25 16.02
N PHE A 476 -9.20 -15.19 16.92
CA PHE A 476 -8.49 -15.34 18.19
C PHE A 476 -6.98 -15.60 17.98
N ALA A 477 -6.60 -16.42 16.99
CA ALA A 477 -5.21 -16.70 16.65
C ALA A 477 -4.47 -15.54 15.94
N GLU A 478 -5.17 -14.67 15.22
CA GLU A 478 -4.60 -13.40 14.73
C GLU A 478 -4.41 -12.40 15.88
N ARG A 479 -5.45 -12.17 16.69
CA ARG A 479 -5.39 -11.27 17.87
C ARG A 479 -4.28 -11.68 18.84
N TRP A 480 -4.04 -12.99 19.03
CA TRP A 480 -2.91 -13.48 19.83
C TRP A 480 -1.53 -13.17 19.21
N ARG A 481 -1.40 -13.13 17.88
CA ARG A 481 -0.16 -12.68 17.23
C ARG A 481 0.02 -11.16 17.38
N GLU A 482 -1.05 -10.41 17.19
CA GLU A 482 -1.08 -8.93 17.26
C GLU A 482 -0.97 -8.36 18.68
N ALA A 483 -1.17 -9.15 19.74
CA ALA A 483 -1.14 -8.72 21.15
C ALA A 483 0.23 -8.25 21.71
N GLY A 484 1.18 -7.90 20.84
CA GLY A 484 2.48 -7.31 21.19
C GLY A 484 3.53 -8.30 21.70
N HIS A 485 4.78 -7.85 21.74
CA HIS A 485 5.94 -8.66 22.12
C HIS A 485 6.10 -8.76 23.65
N LEU A 486 6.54 -9.92 24.14
CA LEU A 486 6.88 -10.16 25.54
C LEU A 486 8.32 -10.67 25.68
N SER A 487 8.90 -10.63 26.88
CA SER A 487 10.16 -11.35 27.14
C SER A 487 9.96 -12.86 26.92
N GLU A 488 11.02 -13.55 26.48
CA GLU A 488 10.98 -14.97 26.15
C GLU A 488 10.42 -15.83 27.30
N LYS A 489 10.87 -15.58 28.53
CA LYS A 489 10.35 -16.23 29.74
C LYS A 489 8.85 -15.98 29.94
N ALA A 490 8.40 -14.73 29.84
CA ALA A 490 6.99 -14.39 30.01
C ALA A 490 6.11 -14.97 28.89
N PHE A 491 6.62 -15.08 27.67
CA PHE A 491 5.92 -15.75 26.58
C PHE A 491 5.85 -17.27 26.79
N ALA A 492 6.95 -17.90 27.22
CA ALA A 492 7.01 -19.33 27.51
C ALA A 492 6.06 -19.77 28.66
N GLU A 493 5.82 -18.90 29.65
CA GLU A 493 4.80 -19.13 30.69
C GLU A 493 3.36 -19.13 30.14
N MET A 494 3.08 -18.28 29.15
CA MET A 494 1.71 -18.04 28.64
C MET A 494 1.36 -18.91 27.44
N GLN A 495 2.34 -19.30 26.61
CA GLN A 495 2.11 -20.08 25.40
C GLN A 495 1.44 -21.45 25.65
N PRO A 496 1.77 -22.22 26.71
CA PRO A 496 1.05 -23.45 27.04
C PRO A 496 -0.41 -23.21 27.41
N GLN A 497 -0.70 -22.14 28.15
CA GLN A 497 -2.06 -21.78 28.57
C GLN A 497 -2.93 -21.39 27.37
N TRP A 498 -2.37 -20.60 26.45
CA TRP A 498 -2.99 -20.29 25.17
C TRP A 498 -3.28 -21.55 24.33
N LYS A 499 -2.29 -22.44 24.19
CA LYS A 499 -2.46 -23.71 23.44
C LYS A 499 -3.56 -24.58 24.05
N ALA A 500 -3.60 -24.72 25.37
CA ALA A 500 -4.65 -25.47 26.06
C ALA A 500 -6.05 -24.87 25.86
N ALA A 501 -6.18 -23.54 25.95
CA ALA A 501 -7.44 -22.84 25.69
C ALA A 501 -7.90 -23.00 24.23
N MET A 502 -7.00 -22.81 23.25
CA MET A 502 -7.30 -23.03 21.83
C MET A 502 -7.67 -24.48 21.52
N GLN A 503 -7.01 -25.46 22.12
CA GLN A 503 -7.35 -26.87 21.94
C GLN A 503 -8.73 -27.21 22.50
N ALA A 504 -9.07 -26.71 23.70
CA ALA A 504 -10.40 -26.87 24.28
C ALA A 504 -11.49 -26.22 23.41
N ALA A 505 -11.21 -25.03 22.87
CA ALA A 505 -12.11 -24.29 21.99
C ALA A 505 -12.31 -24.97 20.62
N ALA A 506 -11.26 -25.61 20.08
CA ALA A 506 -11.31 -26.32 18.79
C ALA A 506 -11.88 -27.74 18.88
N ALA A 507 -11.88 -28.38 20.06
CA ALA A 507 -12.27 -29.79 20.23
C ALA A 507 -13.65 -30.15 19.63
N PRO A 508 -14.73 -29.35 19.77
CA PRO A 508 -16.03 -29.67 19.15
C PRO A 508 -15.96 -29.68 17.61
N LEU A 509 -15.22 -28.75 17.02
CA LEU A 509 -15.00 -28.68 15.58
C LEU A 509 -14.18 -29.88 15.09
N GLU A 510 -13.10 -30.24 15.79
CA GLU A 510 -12.30 -31.41 15.44
C GLU A 510 -13.09 -32.72 15.50
N VAL A 511 -13.97 -32.88 16.49
CA VAL A 511 -14.85 -34.05 16.61
C VAL A 511 -15.84 -34.10 15.44
N ALA A 512 -16.48 -32.98 15.11
CA ALA A 512 -17.38 -32.88 13.96
C ALA A 512 -16.65 -33.17 12.63
N GLN A 513 -15.42 -32.67 12.45
CA GLN A 513 -14.58 -32.96 11.29
C GLN A 513 -14.21 -34.44 11.19
N LYS A 514 -13.83 -35.08 12.30
CA LYS A 514 -13.51 -36.52 12.34
C LYS A 514 -14.72 -37.38 11.95
N LEU A 515 -15.92 -37.04 12.43
CA LEU A 515 -17.17 -37.71 12.03
C LEU A 515 -17.51 -37.46 10.56
N SER A 516 -17.43 -36.21 10.09
CA SER A 516 -17.67 -35.85 8.68
C SER A 516 -16.75 -36.61 7.72
N LEU A 517 -15.48 -36.78 8.07
CA LEU A 517 -14.53 -37.57 7.29
C LEU A 517 -14.98 -39.03 7.17
N GLN A 518 -15.47 -39.65 8.24
CA GLN A 518 -16.01 -41.01 8.21
C GLN A 518 -17.27 -41.09 7.35
N SER A 519 -18.20 -40.15 7.48
CA SER A 519 -19.41 -40.08 6.65
C SER A 519 -19.10 -39.89 5.15
N ARG A 520 -18.12 -39.04 4.81
CA ARG A 520 -17.64 -38.86 3.43
C ARG A 520 -16.95 -40.12 2.91
N GLN A 521 -16.17 -40.82 3.74
CA GLN A 521 -15.54 -42.09 3.38
C GLN A 521 -16.61 -43.16 3.03
N ALA A 522 -17.64 -43.31 3.89
CA ALA A 522 -18.76 -44.22 3.62
C ALA A 522 -19.55 -43.83 2.35
N MET A 523 -19.71 -42.54 2.05
CA MET A 523 -20.30 -42.07 0.79
C MET A 523 -19.45 -42.38 -0.44
N ILE A 524 -18.12 -42.46 -0.34
CA ILE A 524 -17.22 -42.91 -1.41
C ILE A 524 -17.39 -44.42 -1.66
N GLU A 525 -17.53 -45.21 -0.59
CA GLU A 525 -17.80 -46.65 -0.68
C GLU A 525 -19.16 -46.92 -1.33
N GLU A 526 -20.21 -46.18 -0.93
CA GLU A 526 -21.53 -46.24 -1.56
C GLU A 526 -21.50 -45.77 -3.04
N ALA A 527 -20.73 -44.72 -3.37
CA ALA A 527 -20.51 -44.28 -4.74
C ALA A 527 -19.83 -45.36 -5.59
N THR A 528 -18.88 -46.09 -5.00
CA THR A 528 -18.16 -47.20 -5.65
C THR A 528 -19.11 -48.38 -5.91
N ALA A 529 -19.96 -48.74 -4.94
CA ALA A 529 -20.97 -49.78 -5.12
C ALA A 529 -22.03 -49.41 -6.18
N LEU A 530 -22.53 -48.17 -6.17
CA LEU A 530 -23.48 -47.69 -7.19
C LEU A 530 -22.84 -47.58 -8.58
N GLY A 531 -21.56 -47.19 -8.66
CA GLY A 531 -20.81 -47.17 -9.91
C GLY A 531 -20.54 -48.56 -10.46
N GLY A 532 -20.30 -49.55 -9.60
CA GLY A 532 -20.09 -50.95 -9.99
C GLY A 532 -21.36 -51.67 -10.50
N ALA A 533 -22.55 -51.15 -10.20
CA ALA A 533 -23.82 -51.80 -10.53
C ALA A 533 -24.05 -51.94 -12.06
N PRO A 534 -24.67 -53.05 -12.53
CA PRO A 534 -24.93 -53.27 -13.95
C PRO A 534 -25.97 -52.29 -14.54
N VAL A 535 -26.85 -51.74 -13.71
CA VAL A 535 -27.86 -50.73 -14.10
C VAL A 535 -27.67 -49.47 -13.26
N LEU A 536 -27.28 -48.38 -13.91
CA LEU A 536 -27.02 -47.10 -13.25
C LEU A 536 -28.32 -46.41 -12.79
N ARG A 537 -28.59 -46.46 -11.48
CA ARG A 537 -29.70 -45.78 -10.79
C ARG A 537 -29.42 -44.29 -10.57
N ILE A 538 -29.95 -43.46 -11.48
CA ILE A 538 -29.76 -41.99 -11.48
C ILE A 538 -30.37 -41.34 -10.23
N ASP A 539 -31.49 -41.88 -9.76
CA ASP A 539 -32.18 -41.53 -8.52
C ASP A 539 -31.29 -41.70 -7.28
N ALA A 540 -30.63 -42.86 -7.13
CA ALA A 540 -29.71 -43.14 -6.02
C ALA A 540 -28.47 -42.24 -6.08
N VAL A 541 -27.89 -42.03 -7.27
CA VAL A 541 -26.76 -41.10 -7.46
C VAL A 541 -27.12 -39.68 -7.06
N LYS A 542 -28.31 -39.18 -7.42
CA LYS A 542 -28.78 -37.85 -7.01
C LYS A 542 -28.94 -37.71 -5.49
N ALA A 543 -29.53 -38.71 -4.83
CA ALA A 543 -29.68 -38.71 -3.38
C ALA A 543 -28.32 -38.74 -2.66
N LEU A 544 -27.37 -39.55 -3.14
CA LEU A 544 -26.00 -39.61 -2.64
C LEU A 544 -25.26 -38.27 -2.84
N GLN A 545 -25.39 -37.63 -4.00
CA GLN A 545 -24.83 -36.29 -4.27
C GLN A 545 -25.44 -35.21 -3.35
N GLN A 546 -26.74 -35.27 -3.04
CA GLN A 546 -27.38 -34.35 -2.10
C GLN A 546 -26.88 -34.53 -0.66
N ARG A 547 -26.70 -35.78 -0.20
CA ARG A 547 -26.08 -36.05 1.12
C ARG A 547 -24.64 -35.53 1.18
N TRP A 548 -23.86 -35.74 0.12
CA TRP A 548 -22.51 -35.19 0.03
C TRP A 548 -22.49 -33.65 0.13
N GLN A 549 -23.38 -32.98 -0.60
CA GLN A 549 -23.49 -31.52 -0.57
C GLN A 549 -23.93 -31.00 0.82
N ALA A 550 -24.86 -31.67 1.49
CA ALA A 550 -25.27 -31.32 2.85
C ALA A 550 -24.10 -31.46 3.84
N GLU A 551 -23.37 -32.57 3.78
CA GLU A 551 -22.21 -32.85 4.64
C GLU A 551 -21.05 -31.85 4.41
N ALA A 552 -20.75 -31.53 3.14
CA ALA A 552 -19.79 -30.51 2.75
C ALA A 552 -20.23 -29.09 3.17
N HIS A 553 -21.53 -28.82 3.19
CA HIS A 553 -22.03 -27.53 3.66
C HIS A 553 -22.03 -27.41 5.20
N ALA A 554 -22.32 -28.48 5.93
CA ALA A 554 -22.39 -28.47 7.38
C ALA A 554 -21.00 -28.37 8.03
N VAL A 555 -20.04 -29.20 7.60
CA VAL A 555 -18.74 -29.33 8.28
C VAL A 555 -17.61 -28.78 7.40
N PRO A 556 -16.92 -27.69 7.79
CA PRO A 556 -15.77 -27.19 7.05
C PRO A 556 -14.56 -28.10 7.23
N LEU A 557 -13.90 -28.46 6.13
CA LEU A 557 -12.63 -29.19 6.10
C LEU A 557 -11.54 -28.39 5.37
N ASP A 558 -10.31 -28.86 5.43
CA ASP A 558 -9.24 -28.33 4.58
C ASP A 558 -9.55 -28.57 3.09
N ARG A 559 -9.31 -27.54 2.27
CA ARG A 559 -9.64 -27.54 0.83
C ARG A 559 -8.93 -28.66 0.06
N ARG A 560 -7.69 -29.01 0.42
CA ARG A 560 -6.93 -30.06 -0.27
C ARG A 560 -7.44 -31.44 0.11
N GLN A 561 -7.81 -31.64 1.38
CA GLN A 561 -8.44 -32.87 1.85
C GLN A 561 -9.83 -33.06 1.23
N GLU A 562 -10.64 -32.00 1.19
CA GLU A 562 -11.97 -32.00 0.56
C GLU A 562 -11.89 -32.30 -0.94
N GLN A 563 -10.98 -31.67 -1.68
CA GLN A 563 -10.75 -31.96 -3.11
C GLN A 563 -10.42 -33.44 -3.33
N LYS A 564 -9.49 -34.00 -2.55
CA LYS A 564 -9.10 -35.42 -2.66
C LYS A 564 -10.29 -36.36 -2.41
N LEU A 565 -11.13 -36.04 -1.43
CA LEU A 565 -12.33 -36.82 -1.11
C LEU A 565 -13.40 -36.68 -2.20
N TRP A 566 -13.60 -35.49 -2.76
CA TRP A 566 -14.53 -35.25 -3.86
C TRP A 566 -14.12 -35.96 -5.14
N ASP A 567 -12.84 -35.93 -5.51
CA ASP A 567 -12.33 -36.65 -6.69
C ASP A 567 -12.50 -38.17 -6.53
N ALA A 568 -12.24 -38.70 -5.33
CA ALA A 568 -12.47 -40.11 -5.00
C ALA A 568 -13.97 -40.50 -5.04
N PHE A 569 -14.85 -39.63 -4.56
CA PHE A 569 -16.31 -39.80 -4.62
C PHE A 569 -16.85 -39.79 -6.05
N ARG A 570 -16.37 -38.84 -6.86
CA ARG A 570 -16.90 -38.58 -8.19
C ARG A 570 -16.43 -39.61 -9.22
N LYS A 571 -15.18 -40.07 -9.13
CA LYS A 571 -14.56 -41.04 -10.06
C LYS A 571 -15.46 -42.24 -10.41
N PRO A 572 -15.96 -43.07 -9.46
CA PRO A 572 -16.76 -44.25 -9.80
C PRO A 572 -18.10 -43.91 -10.47
N ILE A 573 -18.65 -42.72 -10.19
CA ILE A 573 -19.90 -42.23 -10.79
C ILE A 573 -19.64 -41.80 -12.25
N ASP A 574 -18.60 -41.00 -12.49
CA ASP A 574 -18.22 -40.57 -13.85
C ASP A 574 -17.86 -41.78 -14.74
N GLU A 575 -17.14 -42.78 -14.21
CA GLU A 575 -16.82 -44.03 -14.92
C GLU A 575 -18.06 -44.87 -15.26
N ALA A 576 -19.12 -44.82 -14.45
CA ALA A 576 -20.39 -45.48 -14.74
C ALA A 576 -21.21 -44.73 -15.82
N PHE A 577 -21.21 -43.40 -15.80
CA PHE A 577 -21.81 -42.61 -16.88
C PHE A 577 -21.06 -42.77 -18.20
N ALA A 578 -19.72 -42.83 -18.19
CA ALA A 578 -18.91 -43.08 -19.38
C ALA A 578 -19.26 -44.42 -20.03
N ARG A 579 -19.33 -45.52 -19.25
CA ARG A 579 -19.77 -46.84 -19.76
C ARG A 579 -21.18 -46.80 -20.37
N LYS A 580 -22.11 -46.09 -19.73
CA LYS A 580 -23.49 -45.91 -20.24
C LYS A 580 -23.55 -45.10 -21.53
N SER A 581 -22.68 -44.12 -21.72
CA SER A 581 -22.58 -43.33 -22.95
C SER A 581 -21.96 -44.13 -24.09
N ALA A 582 -20.83 -44.82 -23.85
CA ALA A 582 -20.19 -45.67 -24.85
C ALA A 582 -21.12 -46.78 -25.37
N SER A 583 -21.92 -47.39 -24.49
CA SER A 583 -22.95 -48.37 -24.88
C SER A 583 -24.04 -47.78 -25.79
N ARG A 584 -24.40 -46.50 -25.60
CA ARG A 584 -25.36 -45.79 -26.48
C ARG A 584 -24.75 -45.39 -27.81
N GLU A 585 -23.49 -44.96 -27.83
CA GLU A 585 -22.76 -44.60 -29.05
C GLU A 585 -22.58 -45.83 -29.95
N GLN A 586 -22.24 -46.99 -29.37
CA GLN A 586 -22.18 -48.28 -30.09
C GLN A 586 -23.53 -48.65 -30.72
N ALA A 587 -24.65 -48.46 -30.01
CA ALA A 587 -25.99 -48.70 -30.54
C ALA A 587 -26.38 -47.69 -31.65
N SER A 588 -25.91 -46.44 -31.57
CA SER A 588 -26.22 -45.40 -32.56
C SER A 588 -25.39 -45.51 -33.84
N ALA A 589 -24.13 -45.94 -33.75
CA ALA A 589 -23.24 -46.02 -34.91
C ALA A 589 -23.77 -46.99 -35.98
N ALA A 590 -24.35 -48.12 -35.54
CA ALA A 590 -24.92 -49.16 -36.39
C ALA A 590 -26.13 -48.72 -37.24
N MET A 591 -26.75 -47.57 -36.96
CA MET A 591 -27.88 -47.02 -37.76
C MET A 591 -27.43 -46.13 -38.93
N SER A 592 -26.17 -45.66 -38.95
CA SER A 592 -25.79 -44.44 -39.69
C SER A 592 -25.37 -44.61 -41.16
N GLU A 593 -25.21 -45.83 -41.68
CA GLU A 593 -24.80 -46.05 -43.08
C GLU A 593 -26.00 -46.13 -44.04
N HIS A 594 -27.11 -46.74 -43.60
CA HIS A 594 -28.35 -46.82 -44.37
C HIS A 594 -28.95 -45.43 -44.64
N ASP A 595 -28.92 -44.55 -43.64
CA ASP A 595 -29.38 -43.15 -43.76
C ASP A 595 -28.64 -42.35 -44.85
N LYS A 596 -27.33 -42.58 -45.01
CA LYS A 596 -26.51 -41.87 -46.01
C LYS A 596 -26.89 -42.28 -47.43
N ALA A 597 -27.14 -43.56 -47.66
CA ALA A 597 -27.52 -44.07 -48.97
C ALA A 597 -28.87 -43.51 -49.44
N VAL A 598 -29.87 -43.43 -48.55
CA VAL A 598 -31.18 -42.85 -48.87
C VAL A 598 -31.10 -41.34 -49.11
N LEU A 599 -30.29 -40.60 -48.36
CA LEU A 599 -30.06 -39.18 -48.62
C LEU A 599 -29.47 -38.93 -50.02
N GLN A 600 -28.46 -39.70 -50.43
CA GLN A 600 -27.87 -39.61 -51.78
C GLN A 600 -28.90 -39.92 -52.87
N ALA A 601 -29.72 -40.96 -52.69
CA ALA A 601 -30.76 -41.31 -53.65
C ALA A 601 -31.89 -40.26 -53.73
N SER A 602 -32.26 -39.61 -52.61
CA SER A 602 -33.22 -38.49 -52.64
C SER A 602 -32.69 -37.27 -53.40
N GLN A 603 -31.40 -36.96 -53.26
CA GLN A 603 -30.76 -35.87 -54.01
C GLN A 603 -30.71 -36.14 -55.52
N ALA A 604 -30.47 -37.39 -55.92
CA ALA A 604 -30.54 -37.82 -57.32
C ALA A 604 -31.96 -37.67 -57.90
N LEU A 605 -33.00 -37.89 -57.09
CA LEU A 605 -34.39 -37.67 -57.50
C LEU A 605 -34.72 -36.17 -57.65
N ASP A 606 -34.30 -35.31 -56.72
CA ASP A 606 -34.49 -33.87 -56.88
C ASP A 606 -33.73 -33.29 -58.09
N ALA A 607 -32.53 -33.82 -58.40
CA ALA A 607 -31.81 -33.46 -59.62
C ALA A 607 -32.58 -33.87 -60.90
N ALA A 608 -33.22 -35.04 -60.91
CA ALA A 608 -34.09 -35.46 -62.00
C ALA A 608 -35.37 -34.62 -62.09
N ASN A 609 -35.94 -34.20 -60.96
CA ASN A 609 -37.09 -33.29 -60.92
C ASN A 609 -36.78 -31.92 -61.57
N ALA A 610 -35.53 -31.45 -61.44
CA ALA A 610 -35.07 -30.20 -62.02
C ALA A 610 -34.84 -30.24 -63.54
N SER A 611 -34.58 -31.42 -64.14
CA SER A 611 -34.33 -31.53 -65.58
C SER A 611 -35.60 -31.41 -66.44
N GLY A 612 -36.77 -31.61 -65.84
CA GLY A 612 -38.05 -31.62 -66.57
C GLY A 612 -38.26 -32.84 -67.48
N ASP A 613 -37.35 -33.81 -67.50
CA ASP A 613 -37.51 -35.04 -68.28
C ASP A 613 -38.31 -36.09 -67.50
N ALA A 614 -39.49 -36.42 -68.03
CA ALA A 614 -40.36 -37.43 -67.47
C ALA A 614 -39.74 -38.85 -67.44
N GLN A 615 -38.77 -39.17 -68.30
CA GLN A 615 -38.04 -40.44 -68.27
C GLN A 615 -36.99 -40.45 -67.14
N ALA A 616 -36.15 -39.42 -67.04
CA ALA A 616 -35.19 -39.26 -65.94
C ALA A 616 -35.85 -39.31 -64.56
N ILE A 617 -36.97 -38.62 -64.35
CA ILE A 617 -37.70 -38.63 -63.06
C ILE A 617 -38.15 -40.05 -62.69
N ARG A 618 -38.72 -40.80 -63.64
CA ARG A 618 -39.16 -42.19 -63.38
C ARG A 618 -37.99 -43.13 -63.07
N ALA A 619 -36.84 -42.94 -63.73
CA ALA A 619 -35.64 -43.72 -63.44
C ALA A 619 -35.09 -43.44 -62.03
N ALA A 620 -35.03 -42.16 -61.61
CA ALA A 620 -34.56 -41.78 -60.29
C ALA A 620 -35.49 -42.25 -59.15
N MET A 621 -36.81 -42.25 -59.37
CA MET A 621 -37.77 -42.83 -58.42
C MET A 621 -37.51 -44.33 -58.18
N SER A 622 -37.22 -45.09 -59.24
CA SER A 622 -36.90 -46.52 -59.13
C SER A 622 -35.57 -46.78 -58.40
N ALA A 623 -34.57 -45.93 -58.61
CA ALA A 623 -33.29 -46.01 -57.88
C ALA A 623 -33.45 -45.76 -56.37
N LEU A 624 -34.25 -44.75 -55.99
CA LEU A 624 -34.58 -44.48 -54.58
C LEU A 624 -35.29 -45.68 -53.93
N GLU A 625 -36.24 -46.30 -54.63
CA GLU A 625 -36.95 -47.50 -54.15
C GLU A 625 -36.02 -48.70 -53.93
N ALA A 626 -35.00 -48.88 -54.77
CA ALA A 626 -34.01 -49.96 -54.64
C ALA A 626 -33.10 -49.79 -53.40
N VAL A 627 -32.69 -48.55 -53.09
CA VAL A 627 -31.90 -48.24 -51.89
C VAL A 627 -32.73 -48.44 -50.62
N LEU A 628 -34.01 -48.02 -50.62
CA LEU A 628 -34.94 -48.23 -49.51
C LEU A 628 -35.18 -49.72 -49.19
N LYS A 629 -35.18 -50.58 -50.22
CA LYS A 629 -35.28 -52.04 -50.08
C LYS A 629 -33.94 -52.72 -49.72
N GLY A 630 -32.85 -51.96 -49.56
CA GLY A 630 -31.52 -52.47 -49.21
C GLY A 630 -30.83 -53.27 -50.32
N ALA A 631 -31.33 -53.19 -51.56
CA ALA A 631 -30.88 -54.00 -52.70
C ALA A 631 -30.14 -53.19 -53.78
N GLY A 632 -30.13 -51.86 -53.69
CA GLY A 632 -29.46 -50.96 -54.64
C GLY A 632 -28.30 -50.20 -54.00
N GLN A 633 -27.22 -50.01 -54.77
CA GLN A 633 -26.26 -48.94 -54.51
C GLN A 633 -26.83 -47.62 -55.06
N ALA A 634 -26.60 -46.51 -54.37
CA ALA A 634 -27.03 -45.21 -54.85
C ALA A 634 -26.33 -44.88 -56.18
N PRO A 635 -27.05 -44.42 -57.22
CA PRO A 635 -26.43 -44.04 -58.49
C PRO A 635 -25.50 -42.85 -58.29
N ALA A 636 -24.29 -42.93 -58.84
CA ALA A 636 -23.32 -41.85 -58.77
C ALA A 636 -23.81 -40.64 -59.56
N VAL A 637 -24.19 -39.57 -58.88
CA VAL A 637 -24.38 -38.26 -59.49
C VAL A 637 -23.02 -37.75 -60.00
N PRO A 638 -22.87 -37.38 -61.29
CA PRO A 638 -21.68 -36.67 -61.72
C PRO A 638 -21.67 -35.30 -61.05
N ALA A 639 -20.66 -35.04 -60.23
CA ALA A 639 -20.48 -33.73 -59.61
C ALA A 639 -20.31 -32.67 -60.71
N PRO A 640 -20.87 -31.45 -60.53
CA PRO A 640 -20.57 -30.35 -61.43
C PRO A 640 -19.07 -30.09 -61.38
N ALA A 641 -18.41 -30.09 -62.54
CA ALA A 641 -16.99 -29.84 -62.65
C ALA A 641 -16.66 -28.44 -62.14
N ALA A 642 -16.00 -28.36 -60.99
CA ALA A 642 -15.29 -27.16 -60.59
C ALA A 642 -14.12 -26.98 -61.60
N PRO A 643 -13.96 -25.80 -62.22
CA PRO A 643 -12.84 -25.56 -63.12
C PRO A 643 -11.52 -25.66 -62.35
N GLU A 644 -10.61 -26.47 -62.89
CA GLU A 644 -9.28 -26.70 -62.31
C GLU A 644 -8.45 -25.41 -62.32
N GLN A 645 -7.81 -25.11 -61.19
CA GLN A 645 -6.64 -24.24 -61.15
C GLN A 645 -5.39 -25.13 -61.06
N LEU A 646 -4.73 -25.31 -62.19
CA LEU A 646 -3.42 -25.97 -62.28
C LEU A 646 -2.28 -24.94 -62.10
N ALA A 647 -1.16 -25.42 -61.57
CA ALA A 647 -0.20 -24.60 -60.81
C ALA A 647 1.06 -24.15 -61.59
N ALA A 648 1.95 -23.45 -60.86
CA ALA A 648 3.38 -23.13 -61.08
C ALA A 648 3.70 -21.65 -61.32
N ALA A 649 4.78 -21.05 -60.81
CA ALA A 649 5.73 -21.41 -59.73
C ALA A 649 6.64 -20.21 -59.39
N SER A 650 7.22 -20.14 -58.18
CA SER A 650 8.66 -19.81 -57.93
C SER A 650 9.03 -19.82 -56.43
N ASP A 651 10.32 -20.02 -56.14
CA ASP A 651 10.97 -20.37 -54.87
C ASP A 651 11.01 -19.27 -53.77
N GLU A 652 11.08 -19.68 -52.49
CA GLU A 652 12.37 -19.63 -51.74
C GLU A 652 12.39 -20.44 -50.41
N ALA A 653 13.52 -21.15 -50.21
CA ALA A 653 14.17 -21.63 -48.97
C ALA A 653 13.39 -22.13 -47.72
N ALA A 654 13.62 -23.40 -47.37
CA ALA A 654 13.47 -23.97 -46.01
C ALA A 654 14.79 -23.77 -45.19
N PRO A 655 14.91 -24.09 -43.86
CA PRO A 655 14.80 -25.48 -43.36
C PRO A 655 14.41 -25.72 -41.86
N VAL A 656 14.41 -27.02 -41.48
CA VAL A 656 14.54 -27.64 -40.12
C VAL A 656 13.28 -27.93 -39.28
N ALA A 657 13.30 -29.06 -38.56
CA ALA A 657 12.21 -29.68 -37.77
C ALA A 657 12.75 -30.14 -36.37
N THR A 658 12.00 -30.59 -35.35
CA THR A 658 10.89 -31.58 -35.39
C THR A 658 9.64 -31.27 -34.54
N PRO A 659 9.34 -31.87 -33.35
CA PRO A 659 8.09 -32.60 -33.23
C PRO A 659 7.08 -32.08 -32.17
N ALA A 660 5.89 -32.66 -32.20
CA ALA A 660 4.71 -32.25 -31.44
C ALA A 660 4.68 -32.65 -29.94
N GLN A 661 3.93 -31.89 -29.13
CA GLN A 661 3.33 -32.35 -27.86
C GLN A 661 1.93 -31.74 -27.63
N PRO A 662 1.03 -32.42 -26.88
CA PRO A 662 -0.41 -32.12 -26.85
C PRO A 662 -0.84 -31.06 -25.82
N ARG A 663 -1.95 -30.36 -26.10
CA ARG A 663 -2.59 -29.42 -25.15
C ARG A 663 -3.69 -30.09 -24.33
N LYS A 664 -3.73 -29.78 -23.04
CA LYS A 664 -4.68 -30.31 -22.03
C LYS A 664 -6.07 -29.68 -22.19
N PRO A 665 -7.18 -30.39 -21.86
CA PRO A 665 -8.52 -29.83 -21.91
C PRO A 665 -8.79 -28.83 -20.77
N VAL A 666 -9.65 -27.86 -21.06
CA VAL A 666 -9.97 -26.72 -20.17
C VAL A 666 -11.09 -27.08 -19.18
N VAL A 667 -10.90 -26.75 -17.91
CA VAL A 667 -11.94 -26.81 -16.87
C VAL A 667 -12.64 -25.46 -16.79
N ALA A 668 -13.94 -25.42 -17.09
CA ALA A 668 -14.75 -24.22 -16.95
C ALA A 668 -15.11 -23.96 -15.49
N VAL A 669 -14.66 -22.81 -14.96
CA VAL A 669 -15.02 -22.30 -13.63
C VAL A 669 -16.43 -21.72 -13.65
N ARG A 670 -17.23 -21.99 -12.61
CA ARG A 670 -18.45 -21.24 -12.31
C ARG A 670 -18.23 -20.32 -11.11
N GLY A 671 -18.42 -19.02 -11.31
CA GLY A 671 -19.11 -18.20 -10.31
C GLY A 671 -20.60 -18.59 -10.28
N ASP A 672 -21.37 -18.25 -9.26
CA ASP A 672 -21.14 -17.23 -8.21
C ASP A 672 -21.77 -17.70 -6.87
N ASP A 673 -21.88 -16.78 -5.90
CA ASP A 673 -22.75 -16.73 -4.68
C ASP A 673 -22.09 -16.76 -3.29
N ARG A 674 -22.08 -15.56 -2.67
CA ARG A 674 -22.46 -15.33 -1.25
C ARG A 674 -23.14 -13.94 -1.13
N PRO A 675 -23.95 -13.65 -0.09
CA PRO A 675 -25.36 -13.26 -0.34
C PRO A 675 -25.81 -11.94 0.35
N GLY A 676 -26.99 -11.41 -0.02
CA GLY A 676 -27.52 -10.16 0.57
C GLY A 676 -29.02 -9.85 0.35
N MET A 677 -29.90 -10.47 1.16
CA MET A 677 -31.20 -10.00 1.68
C MET A 677 -32.22 -9.14 0.86
N LYS A 678 -33.39 -9.78 0.62
CA LYS A 678 -34.80 -9.33 0.80
C LYS A 678 -35.40 -8.17 -0.05
N ARG A 679 -36.59 -8.48 -0.61
CA ARG A 679 -37.55 -7.54 -1.23
C ARG A 679 -38.36 -6.72 -0.21
N SER A 680 -38.80 -5.53 -0.65
CA SER A 680 -40.04 -4.87 -0.24
C SER A 680 -40.57 -3.98 -1.39
N GLU A 681 -41.81 -4.19 -1.84
CA GLU A 681 -42.55 -3.23 -2.70
C GLU A 681 -43.21 -2.14 -1.83
N PRO A 682 -43.62 -0.97 -2.39
CA PRO A 682 -44.94 -0.80 -3.06
C PRO A 682 -44.84 -0.21 -4.49
N ALA A 683 -45.70 -0.58 -5.46
CA ALA A 683 -47.05 -0.03 -5.80
C ALA A 683 -47.05 1.47 -6.21
N ALA A 684 -47.81 1.98 -7.20
CA ALA A 684 -48.84 1.47 -8.14
C ALA A 684 -49.01 2.52 -9.32
N PRO A 685 -50.13 2.76 -10.05
CA PRO A 685 -51.38 1.99 -10.26
C PRO A 685 -51.99 1.95 -11.70
N ALA A 686 -52.83 0.92 -11.92
CA ALA A 686 -54.19 0.90 -12.52
C ALA A 686 -54.52 1.25 -14.01
N GLY A 687 -55.27 0.30 -14.62
CA GLY A 687 -56.42 0.55 -15.52
C GLY A 687 -56.60 -0.53 -16.61
N ARG A 688 -57.78 -1.16 -16.85
CA ARG A 688 -59.07 -1.23 -16.12
C ARG A 688 -59.89 -2.47 -16.61
N ALA A 689 -60.65 -3.12 -15.71
CA ALA A 689 -61.75 -4.12 -15.83
C ALA A 689 -62.01 -4.93 -17.15
N ARG A 690 -62.18 -6.29 -17.17
CA ARG A 690 -63.27 -7.18 -16.62
C ARG A 690 -64.71 -6.87 -17.14
N PRO A 691 -65.71 -7.79 -17.12
CA PRO A 691 -65.77 -9.17 -16.55
C PRO A 691 -66.54 -10.28 -17.34
N GLY A 692 -66.50 -11.53 -16.81
CA GLY A 692 -67.61 -12.52 -16.87
C GLY A 692 -67.41 -13.75 -17.78
N GLU A 693 -67.93 -14.95 -17.48
CA GLU A 693 -68.49 -15.48 -16.22
C GLU A 693 -68.55 -17.04 -16.25
N ARG A 694 -68.26 -17.69 -15.11
CA ARG A 694 -68.76 -18.98 -14.54
C ARG A 694 -67.66 -20.02 -14.24
N ARG A 695 -67.53 -20.58 -13.01
CA ARG A 695 -68.45 -21.46 -12.23
C ARG A 695 -68.75 -22.78 -12.97
N ASP A 696 -68.66 -23.99 -12.40
CA ASP A 696 -68.56 -24.44 -11.00
C ASP A 696 -67.57 -25.63 -10.83
N ALA A 697 -67.35 -26.08 -9.59
CA ALA A 697 -66.60 -27.29 -9.21
C ALA A 697 -67.58 -28.44 -8.86
N PRO A 698 -67.22 -29.55 -8.14
CA PRO A 698 -65.95 -30.26 -7.93
C PRO A 698 -66.10 -31.82 -8.10
N ARG A 699 -65.09 -32.58 -7.60
CA ARG A 699 -65.14 -33.95 -7.01
C ARG A 699 -64.87 -35.22 -7.86
N ARG A 700 -63.76 -35.86 -7.46
CA ARG A 700 -63.66 -37.18 -6.77
C ARG A 700 -63.49 -38.47 -7.60
N ASP A 701 -62.45 -39.22 -7.18
CA ASP A 701 -62.13 -40.65 -7.44
C ASP A 701 -61.96 -41.02 -8.94
N GLU A 702 -61.23 -42.08 -9.32
CA GLU A 702 -60.95 -43.32 -8.61
C GLU A 702 -59.58 -43.94 -8.98
N ARG A 703 -59.17 -45.01 -8.27
CA ARG A 703 -57.89 -45.72 -8.48
C ARG A 703 -57.97 -46.76 -9.61
N ARG A 704 -56.77 -47.20 -10.04
CA ARG A 704 -56.44 -48.51 -10.67
C ARG A 704 -56.73 -48.65 -12.19
N PRO A 705 -56.11 -49.62 -12.90
CA PRO A 705 -54.75 -50.16 -12.78
C PRO A 705 -53.88 -49.94 -14.04
N GLU A 706 -52.56 -50.05 -13.84
CA GLU A 706 -51.67 -50.96 -14.58
C GLU A 706 -52.28 -51.67 -15.81
N ARG A 707 -51.83 -51.27 -17.01
CA ARG A 707 -52.04 -52.03 -18.25
C ARG A 707 -50.68 -52.47 -18.78
N GLU A 708 -50.46 -53.78 -18.80
CA GLU A 708 -49.40 -54.39 -19.58
C GLU A 708 -49.54 -53.96 -21.04
N GLY A 709 -48.54 -53.21 -21.54
CA GLY A 709 -48.40 -52.88 -22.95
C GLY A 709 -47.97 -54.11 -23.72
N ARG A 710 -48.94 -54.98 -23.99
CA ARG A 710 -48.80 -56.26 -24.70
C ARG A 710 -47.90 -56.11 -25.93
N ASP A 711 -46.92 -57.00 -26.01
CA ASP A 711 -46.13 -57.24 -27.21
C ASP A 711 -47.07 -57.55 -28.39
N PHE A 712 -47.22 -56.58 -29.28
CA PHE A 712 -47.83 -56.75 -30.59
C PHE A 712 -46.69 -56.74 -31.60
N GLY A 713 -46.33 -57.94 -32.06
CA GLY A 713 -45.37 -58.09 -33.14
C GLY A 713 -45.83 -57.30 -34.36
N ARG A 714 -45.18 -56.15 -34.61
CA ARG A 714 -45.12 -55.61 -35.96
C ARG A 714 -44.14 -56.46 -36.73
N GLU A 715 -44.66 -57.02 -37.81
CA GLU A 715 -43.87 -57.64 -38.87
C GLU A 715 -42.80 -56.66 -39.36
N ARG A 716 -41.74 -57.21 -39.95
CA ARG A 716 -40.48 -56.52 -40.28
C ARG A 716 -40.67 -55.36 -41.27
N GLU A 717 -41.08 -54.19 -40.80
CA GLU A 717 -40.76 -52.92 -41.44
C GLU A 717 -39.23 -52.73 -41.40
N GLY A 718 -38.64 -52.23 -42.49
CA GLY A 718 -37.19 -52.15 -42.69
C GLY A 718 -36.46 -51.22 -41.70
N PRO A 719 -35.12 -51.06 -41.85
CA PRO A 719 -34.33 -50.20 -40.97
C PRO A 719 -34.95 -48.80 -40.89
N ARG A 720 -35.21 -48.33 -39.67
CA ARG A 720 -35.82 -47.01 -39.48
C ARG A 720 -34.84 -45.93 -39.89
N LEU A 721 -35.17 -45.24 -40.98
CA LEU A 721 -34.44 -44.07 -41.44
C LEU A 721 -34.43 -42.98 -40.36
N GLY A 722 -33.28 -42.35 -40.17
CA GLY A 722 -33.17 -41.13 -39.39
C GLY A 722 -34.02 -40.00 -39.97
N ASP A 723 -34.54 -39.14 -39.10
CA ASP A 723 -35.48 -38.05 -39.43
C ASP A 723 -35.09 -37.21 -40.66
N ALA A 724 -33.80 -37.00 -40.89
CA ALA A 724 -33.29 -36.24 -42.03
C ALA A 724 -33.45 -37.00 -43.36
N ALA A 725 -33.11 -38.30 -43.39
CA ALA A 725 -33.23 -39.16 -44.56
C ALA A 725 -34.71 -39.38 -44.93
N PHE A 726 -35.56 -39.58 -43.93
CA PHE A 726 -37.01 -39.77 -44.14
C PHE A 726 -37.70 -38.53 -44.75
N ARG A 727 -37.34 -37.32 -44.30
CA ARG A 727 -37.91 -36.07 -44.86
C ARG A 727 -37.46 -35.86 -46.30
N ALA A 728 -36.15 -35.98 -46.57
CA ALA A 728 -35.60 -35.81 -47.91
C ALA A 728 -36.20 -36.81 -48.92
N GLN A 729 -36.36 -38.08 -48.52
CA GLN A 729 -37.05 -39.10 -49.31
C GLN A 729 -38.47 -38.67 -49.70
N ARG A 730 -39.27 -38.23 -48.73
CA ARG A 730 -40.68 -37.89 -48.96
C ARG A 730 -40.82 -36.65 -49.83
N ASP A 731 -40.10 -35.59 -49.50
CA ASP A 731 -40.24 -34.30 -50.16
C ASP A 731 -39.79 -34.40 -51.64
N ALA A 732 -38.74 -35.20 -51.95
CA ALA A 732 -38.30 -35.48 -53.32
C ALA A 732 -39.32 -36.32 -54.15
N LEU A 733 -40.04 -37.25 -53.51
CA LEU A 733 -41.11 -38.04 -54.16
C LEU A 733 -42.36 -37.18 -54.44
N ASP A 734 -42.74 -36.29 -53.52
CA ASP A 734 -43.87 -35.37 -53.70
C ASP A 734 -43.57 -34.37 -54.84
N HIS A 735 -42.34 -33.86 -54.93
CA HIS A 735 -41.88 -33.05 -56.07
C HIS A 735 -41.96 -33.81 -57.41
N ALA A 736 -41.49 -35.07 -57.46
CA ALA A 736 -41.50 -35.87 -58.68
C ALA A 736 -42.90 -36.07 -59.25
N GLN A 737 -43.87 -36.40 -58.39
CA GLN A 737 -45.27 -36.55 -58.79
C GLN A 737 -45.87 -35.23 -59.29
N ALA A 738 -45.54 -34.10 -58.65
CA ALA A 738 -46.00 -32.78 -59.07
C ALA A 738 -45.43 -32.36 -60.43
N VAL A 739 -44.16 -32.64 -60.73
CA VAL A 739 -43.53 -32.33 -62.02
C VAL A 739 -44.13 -33.18 -63.15
N LEU A 740 -44.22 -34.51 -62.97
CA LEU A 740 -44.82 -35.41 -63.96
C LEU A 740 -46.26 -35.01 -64.33
N LYS A 741 -47.05 -34.57 -63.33
CA LYS A 741 -48.43 -34.10 -63.54
C LYS A 741 -48.49 -32.79 -64.34
N LYS A 742 -47.54 -31.86 -64.15
CA LYS A 742 -47.46 -30.60 -64.92
C LYS A 742 -47.11 -30.86 -66.38
N LEU A 743 -46.09 -31.67 -66.63
CA LEU A 743 -45.63 -32.04 -67.98
C LEU A 743 -46.75 -32.71 -68.79
N ALA A 744 -47.51 -33.62 -68.16
CA ALA A 744 -48.65 -34.25 -68.79
C ALA A 744 -49.74 -33.24 -69.22
N VAL A 745 -50.08 -32.27 -68.36
CA VAL A 745 -51.11 -31.25 -68.68
C VAL A 745 -50.66 -30.31 -69.79
N GLN A 746 -49.37 -29.99 -69.89
CA GLN A 746 -48.82 -29.15 -70.96
C GLN A 746 -48.97 -29.84 -72.33
N ALA A 747 -48.52 -31.09 -72.46
CA ALA A 747 -48.60 -31.85 -73.71
C ALA A 747 -50.05 -31.99 -74.26
N HIS A 748 -51.03 -32.23 -73.38
CA HIS A 748 -52.44 -32.30 -73.79
C HIS A 748 -53.01 -30.95 -74.28
N GLY A 749 -52.49 -29.82 -73.77
CA GLY A 749 -52.88 -28.48 -74.21
C GLY A 749 -52.35 -28.13 -75.60
N GLU A 750 -51.14 -28.58 -75.91
CA GLU A 750 -50.50 -28.41 -77.22
C GLU A 750 -51.25 -29.19 -78.30
N ALA A 751 -51.59 -30.46 -78.03
CA ALA A 751 -52.34 -31.31 -78.96
C ALA A 751 -53.73 -30.74 -79.30
N LEU A 752 -54.46 -30.19 -78.33
CA LEU A 752 -55.74 -29.52 -78.58
C LEU A 752 -55.61 -28.28 -79.48
N THR A 753 -54.48 -27.56 -79.37
CA THR A 753 -54.23 -26.37 -80.19
C THR A 753 -53.89 -26.76 -81.63
N GLN A 754 -53.07 -27.79 -81.82
CA GLN A 754 -52.76 -28.36 -83.13
C GLN A 754 -54.01 -28.89 -83.86
N LEU A 755 -54.94 -29.55 -83.15
CA LEU A 755 -56.20 -30.04 -83.72
C LEU A 755 -57.06 -28.92 -84.32
N LEU A 756 -57.15 -27.77 -83.64
CA LEU A 756 -57.94 -26.62 -84.12
C LEU A 756 -57.27 -25.93 -85.31
N ALA A 757 -55.94 -25.82 -85.30
CA ALA A 757 -55.17 -25.29 -86.43
C ALA A 757 -55.30 -26.20 -87.69
N ALA A 758 -55.36 -27.51 -87.51
CA ALA A 758 -55.65 -28.46 -88.59
C ALA A 758 -57.05 -28.27 -89.19
N TRP A 759 -58.05 -27.89 -88.39
CA TRP A 759 -59.39 -27.55 -88.88
C TRP A 759 -59.43 -26.22 -89.64
N GLU A 760 -58.85 -25.17 -89.07
CA GLU A 760 -58.76 -23.83 -89.68
C GLU A 760 -58.11 -23.87 -91.06
N GLN A 761 -57.03 -24.65 -91.19
CA GLN A 761 -56.25 -24.77 -92.43
C GLN A 761 -56.75 -25.87 -93.37
N ARG A 762 -57.72 -26.69 -92.92
CA ARG A 762 -58.12 -27.97 -93.55
C ARG A 762 -56.95 -28.89 -93.92
N ASP A 763 -55.90 -28.87 -93.12
CA ASP A 763 -54.74 -29.74 -93.30
C ASP A 763 -54.91 -30.99 -92.43
N ALA A 764 -55.46 -32.05 -93.02
CA ALA A 764 -55.63 -33.34 -92.37
C ALA A 764 -54.30 -33.98 -91.91
N GLY A 765 -53.16 -33.54 -92.47
CA GLY A 765 -51.82 -33.96 -92.06
C GLY A 765 -51.33 -33.31 -90.76
N ARG A 766 -51.94 -32.19 -90.33
CA ARG A 766 -51.62 -31.48 -89.06
C ARG A 766 -52.39 -32.00 -87.84
N LEU A 767 -53.26 -33.01 -88.00
CA LEU A 767 -53.95 -33.62 -86.87
C LEU A 767 -52.96 -34.37 -85.97
N PRO A 768 -52.86 -34.06 -84.65
CA PRO A 768 -51.98 -34.77 -83.73
C PRO A 768 -52.34 -36.25 -83.60
N THR A 769 -51.41 -37.04 -83.05
CA THR A 769 -51.61 -38.49 -82.86
C THR A 769 -52.64 -38.79 -81.77
N ALA A 770 -53.21 -39.99 -81.81
CA ALA A 770 -54.16 -40.44 -80.79
C ALA A 770 -53.54 -40.46 -79.37
N ALA A 771 -52.22 -40.67 -79.26
CA ALA A 771 -51.50 -40.61 -78.00
C ALA A 771 -51.35 -39.18 -77.45
N GLU A 772 -51.14 -38.20 -78.33
CA GLU A 772 -50.98 -36.78 -77.96
C GLU A 772 -52.32 -36.12 -77.62
N ILE A 773 -53.39 -36.46 -78.36
CA ILE A 773 -54.75 -35.98 -78.06
C ILE A 773 -55.28 -36.57 -76.73
N GLY A 774 -54.83 -37.77 -76.37
CA GLY A 774 -55.11 -38.43 -75.10
C GLY A 774 -55.95 -39.71 -75.25
N GLY A 775 -55.81 -40.62 -74.28
CA GLY A 775 -56.28 -42.01 -74.36
C GLY A 775 -57.80 -42.24 -74.53
N ARG A 776 -58.62 -41.19 -74.56
CA ARG A 776 -60.04 -41.24 -74.92
C ARG A 776 -60.30 -41.30 -76.43
N VAL A 777 -59.33 -40.89 -77.27
CA VAL A 777 -59.44 -40.92 -78.73
C VAL A 777 -58.80 -42.20 -79.26
N THR A 778 -59.63 -43.09 -79.82
CA THR A 778 -59.12 -44.29 -80.50
C THR A 778 -58.55 -43.93 -81.88
N PRO A 779 -57.63 -44.75 -82.44
CA PRO A 779 -57.13 -44.55 -83.81
C PRO A 779 -58.24 -44.49 -84.86
N ALA A 780 -59.36 -45.20 -84.64
CA ALA A 780 -60.54 -45.17 -85.50
C ALA A 780 -61.35 -43.86 -85.40
N VAL A 781 -61.40 -43.22 -84.23
CA VAL A 781 -62.00 -41.88 -84.10
C VAL A 781 -61.09 -40.83 -84.75
N ARG A 782 -59.77 -40.94 -84.59
CA ARG A 782 -58.82 -40.06 -85.29
C ARG A 782 -58.97 -40.16 -86.80
N SER A 783 -59.07 -41.37 -87.38
CA SER A 783 -59.21 -41.51 -88.84
C SER A 783 -60.53 -40.93 -89.37
N LEU A 784 -61.62 -40.98 -88.60
CA LEU A 784 -62.87 -40.27 -88.93
C LEU A 784 -62.67 -38.74 -88.95
N TRP A 785 -61.87 -38.18 -88.04
CA TRP A 785 -61.54 -36.73 -88.05
C TRP A 785 -60.67 -36.36 -89.25
N THR A 786 -59.69 -37.20 -89.59
CA THR A 786 -58.86 -37.03 -90.80
C THR A 786 -59.71 -37.06 -92.08
N GLN A 787 -60.68 -37.98 -92.18
CA GLN A 787 -61.61 -38.07 -93.31
C GLN A 787 -62.55 -36.87 -93.39
N ALA A 788 -63.06 -36.39 -92.25
CA ALA A 788 -63.94 -35.22 -92.20
C ALA A 788 -63.24 -33.93 -92.64
N LEU A 789 -61.98 -33.72 -92.25
CA LEU A 789 -61.20 -32.55 -92.67
C LEU A 789 -60.84 -32.56 -94.16
N ALA A 790 -60.66 -33.73 -94.75
CA ALA A 790 -60.32 -33.89 -96.16
C ALA A 790 -61.51 -33.72 -97.12
N ALA A 791 -62.74 -33.63 -96.60
CA ALA A 791 -63.96 -33.49 -97.39
C ALA A 791 -64.32 -32.02 -97.69
N ALA A 792 -65.11 -31.79 -98.75
CA ALA A 792 -65.66 -30.48 -99.07
C ALA A 792 -66.67 -30.01 -97.99
N PRO A 793 -66.79 -28.69 -97.74
CA PRO A 793 -67.64 -28.17 -96.66
C PRO A 793 -69.13 -28.47 -96.87
N SER A 794 -69.76 -29.07 -95.84
CA SER A 794 -71.23 -29.06 -95.71
C SER A 794 -71.73 -27.78 -95.02
N ALA A 795 -73.05 -27.59 -95.05
CA ALA A 795 -73.72 -26.54 -94.30
C ALA A 795 -73.54 -26.69 -92.76
N THR A 796 -73.95 -25.65 -92.03
CA THR A 796 -73.72 -25.39 -90.61
C THR A 796 -74.02 -26.57 -89.67
N ALA A 797 -73.12 -26.82 -88.70
CA ALA A 797 -73.19 -27.96 -87.77
C ALA A 797 -73.64 -27.58 -86.33
N ASP A 798 -74.42 -26.50 -86.15
CA ASP A 798 -74.75 -25.93 -84.84
C ASP A 798 -75.40 -26.92 -83.86
N ASP A 799 -76.39 -27.72 -84.31
CA ASP A 799 -77.00 -28.78 -83.50
C ASP A 799 -75.99 -29.83 -83.04
N THR A 800 -74.96 -30.07 -83.84
CA THR A 800 -73.92 -31.08 -83.54
C THR A 800 -72.93 -30.54 -82.50
N LEU A 801 -72.61 -29.25 -82.58
CA LEU A 801 -71.84 -28.56 -81.55
C LEU A 801 -72.60 -28.50 -80.22
N LEU A 802 -73.92 -28.28 -80.25
CA LEU A 802 -74.80 -28.36 -79.08
C LEU A 802 -74.82 -29.78 -78.48
N ARG A 803 -74.83 -30.85 -79.29
CA ARG A 803 -74.66 -32.24 -78.80
C ARG A 803 -73.33 -32.42 -78.05
N LEU A 804 -72.23 -31.85 -78.55
CA LEU A 804 -70.92 -31.92 -77.89
C LEU A 804 -70.89 -31.16 -76.57
N GLU A 805 -71.50 -29.97 -76.50
CA GLU A 805 -71.62 -29.19 -75.25
C GLU A 805 -72.53 -29.88 -74.20
N ILE A 806 -73.52 -30.66 -74.65
CA ILE A 806 -74.32 -31.57 -73.80
C ILE A 806 -73.45 -32.74 -73.30
N ALA A 807 -72.72 -33.43 -74.18
CA ALA A 807 -71.84 -34.55 -73.82
C ALA A 807 -70.73 -34.14 -72.84
N ALA A 808 -70.21 -32.93 -73.00
CA ALA A 808 -69.14 -32.36 -72.20
C ALA A 808 -69.61 -31.71 -70.88
N GLU A 809 -70.93 -31.48 -70.74
CA GLU A 809 -71.57 -30.68 -69.68
C GLU A 809 -70.96 -29.27 -69.52
N VAL A 810 -70.52 -28.67 -70.63
CA VAL A 810 -69.92 -27.33 -70.66
C VAL A 810 -71.02 -26.27 -70.84
N PRO A 811 -70.92 -25.07 -70.22
CA PRO A 811 -71.87 -23.98 -70.43
C PRO A 811 -72.02 -23.61 -71.91
N THR A 812 -73.27 -23.44 -72.35
CA THR A 812 -73.62 -22.89 -73.67
C THR A 812 -73.67 -21.37 -73.65
N PRO A 813 -73.30 -20.67 -74.74
CA PRO A 813 -73.57 -19.25 -74.90
C PRO A 813 -75.05 -18.91 -74.73
N ALA A 814 -75.37 -17.74 -74.18
CA ALA A 814 -76.74 -17.35 -73.83
C ALA A 814 -77.71 -17.42 -75.02
N GLU A 815 -77.26 -16.98 -76.20
CA GLU A 815 -78.00 -17.00 -77.48
C GLU A 815 -78.43 -18.41 -77.93
N GLN A 816 -77.78 -19.45 -77.41
CA GLN A 816 -77.95 -20.85 -77.83
C GLN A 816 -78.61 -21.72 -76.74
N LEU A 817 -79.03 -21.11 -75.62
CA LEU A 817 -79.64 -21.86 -74.50
C LEU A 817 -81.00 -22.46 -74.85
N ASP A 818 -81.84 -21.75 -75.62
CA ASP A 818 -83.16 -22.25 -76.01
C ASP A 818 -83.05 -23.33 -77.10
N ALA A 819 -82.09 -23.19 -78.02
CA ALA A 819 -81.72 -24.24 -78.97
C ALA A 819 -81.24 -25.52 -78.23
N ARG A 820 -80.39 -25.38 -77.19
CA ARG A 820 -79.96 -26.51 -76.35
C ARG A 820 -81.14 -27.19 -75.64
N ARG A 821 -82.07 -26.43 -75.07
CA ARG A 821 -83.27 -26.96 -74.39
C ARG A 821 -84.15 -27.73 -75.38
N ALA A 822 -84.41 -27.16 -76.55
CA ALA A 822 -85.17 -27.81 -77.62
C ALA A 822 -84.50 -29.12 -78.07
N LEU A 823 -83.19 -29.12 -78.29
CA LEU A 823 -82.41 -30.31 -78.64
C LEU A 823 -82.46 -31.37 -77.53
N GLN A 824 -82.32 -30.99 -76.26
CA GLN A 824 -82.43 -31.94 -75.13
C GLN A 824 -83.81 -32.61 -75.08
N LEU A 825 -84.90 -31.86 -75.36
CA LEU A 825 -86.25 -32.44 -75.48
C LEU A 825 -86.37 -33.38 -76.68
N GLN A 826 -85.79 -33.03 -77.83
CA GLN A 826 -85.76 -33.93 -79.01
C GLN A 826 -85.00 -35.24 -78.74
N LEU A 827 -83.88 -35.18 -78.01
CA LEU A 827 -83.12 -36.38 -77.65
C LEU A 827 -83.87 -37.30 -76.69
N LEU A 828 -84.76 -36.76 -75.86
CA LEU A 828 -85.63 -37.55 -74.98
C LEU A 828 -86.78 -38.27 -75.73
N THR A 829 -87.20 -37.78 -76.91
CA THR A 829 -88.29 -38.43 -77.69
C THR A 829 -87.80 -39.56 -78.59
N ARG A 830 -86.52 -39.62 -78.94
CA ARG A 830 -85.94 -40.64 -79.83
C ARG A 830 -85.43 -41.86 -79.07
N ARG A 831 -86.34 -42.79 -78.80
CA ARG A 831 -86.15 -43.93 -77.87
C ARG A 831 -85.01 -44.91 -78.18
N ASN A 832 -84.37 -44.85 -79.37
CA ASN A 832 -83.30 -45.76 -79.80
C ASN A 832 -82.02 -45.05 -80.34
N ASP A 833 -81.93 -43.71 -80.29
CA ASP A 833 -80.73 -43.00 -80.80
C ASP A 833 -79.58 -43.04 -79.76
N PRO A 834 -78.31 -43.21 -80.18
CA PRO A 834 -77.17 -43.25 -79.26
C PRO A 834 -76.91 -41.89 -78.60
N ALA A 835 -76.58 -41.94 -77.30
CA ALA A 835 -76.39 -40.75 -76.47
C ALA A 835 -75.23 -39.87 -76.98
N PRO A 836 -75.29 -38.53 -76.83
CA PRO A 836 -74.19 -37.63 -77.22
C PRO A 836 -72.84 -38.03 -76.59
N ALA A 837 -72.83 -38.49 -75.34
CA ALA A 837 -71.63 -38.97 -74.65
C ALA A 837 -71.02 -40.26 -75.24
N GLN A 838 -71.76 -41.03 -76.04
CA GLN A 838 -71.27 -42.21 -76.76
C GLN A 838 -70.85 -41.89 -78.20
N THR A 839 -71.44 -40.84 -78.79
CA THR A 839 -71.22 -40.43 -80.19
C THR A 839 -70.33 -39.20 -80.35
N TRP A 840 -69.83 -38.61 -79.26
CA TRP A 840 -69.03 -37.39 -79.29
C TRP A 840 -67.86 -37.44 -80.30
N GLY A 841 -67.17 -38.59 -80.45
CA GLY A 841 -66.11 -38.73 -81.45
C GLY A 841 -66.61 -38.59 -82.90
N GLN A 842 -67.83 -39.04 -83.20
CA GLN A 842 -68.47 -38.87 -84.50
C GLN A 842 -69.06 -37.45 -84.65
N ASP A 843 -69.60 -36.89 -83.58
CA ASP A 843 -70.13 -35.52 -83.56
C ASP A 843 -69.00 -34.47 -83.71
N VAL A 844 -67.80 -34.71 -83.18
CA VAL A 844 -66.60 -33.91 -83.49
C VAL A 844 -66.25 -34.02 -84.97
N ALA A 845 -66.27 -35.22 -85.56
CA ALA A 845 -66.01 -35.40 -87.00
C ALA A 845 -67.00 -34.57 -87.85
N ARG A 846 -68.28 -34.54 -87.47
CA ARG A 846 -69.31 -33.74 -88.14
C ARG A 846 -69.08 -32.23 -88.01
N VAL A 847 -68.60 -31.73 -86.86
CA VAL A 847 -68.22 -30.32 -86.71
C VAL A 847 -66.98 -29.99 -87.55
N LEU A 848 -65.98 -30.87 -87.59
CA LEU A 848 -64.78 -30.71 -88.43
C LEU A 848 -65.09 -30.71 -89.94
N ALA A 849 -66.16 -31.38 -90.38
CA ALA A 849 -66.62 -31.35 -91.78
C ALA A 849 -67.28 -30.02 -92.19
N ALA A 850 -67.78 -29.23 -91.23
CA ALA A 850 -68.36 -27.92 -91.50
C ALA A 850 -67.28 -26.88 -91.91
N ALA A 851 -67.74 -25.75 -92.47
CA ALA A 851 -66.87 -24.59 -92.64
C ALA A 851 -66.36 -24.08 -91.28
N TYR A 852 -65.11 -23.64 -91.22
CA TYR A 852 -64.51 -23.12 -89.99
C TYR A 852 -65.17 -21.80 -89.57
N ASP A 853 -65.56 -21.72 -88.29
CA ASP A 853 -65.96 -20.49 -87.61
C ASP A 853 -65.21 -20.35 -86.29
N ALA A 854 -64.69 -19.16 -86.00
CA ALA A 854 -63.87 -18.90 -84.82
C ALA A 854 -64.65 -18.98 -83.49
N GLY A 855 -65.96 -18.73 -83.51
CA GLY A 855 -66.85 -18.92 -82.36
C GLY A 855 -67.12 -20.40 -82.09
N GLN A 856 -67.45 -21.17 -83.13
CA GLN A 856 -67.63 -22.62 -83.06
C GLN A 856 -66.34 -23.33 -82.65
N ALA A 857 -65.16 -22.90 -83.14
CA ALA A 857 -63.86 -23.44 -82.73
C ALA A 857 -63.55 -23.27 -81.24
N ARG A 858 -63.87 -22.11 -80.65
CA ARG A 858 -63.72 -21.88 -79.21
C ARG A 858 -64.66 -22.76 -78.38
N ARG A 859 -65.92 -22.94 -78.83
CA ARG A 859 -66.90 -23.82 -78.19
C ARG A 859 -66.47 -25.30 -78.27
N LEU A 860 -66.02 -25.74 -79.44
CA LEU A 860 -65.46 -27.07 -79.67
C LEU A 860 -64.24 -27.33 -78.78
N GLN A 861 -63.32 -26.35 -78.66
CA GLN A 861 -62.16 -26.45 -77.77
C GLN A 861 -62.56 -26.64 -76.31
N GLN A 862 -63.56 -25.91 -75.84
CA GLN A 862 -64.06 -26.02 -74.46
C GLN A 862 -64.72 -27.38 -74.21
N ALA A 863 -65.55 -27.87 -75.15
CA ALA A 863 -66.16 -29.19 -75.09
C ALA A 863 -65.10 -30.31 -75.10
N LEU A 864 -64.15 -30.29 -76.05
CA LEU A 864 -63.06 -31.27 -76.14
C LEU A 864 -62.17 -31.27 -74.89
N LYS A 865 -61.82 -30.11 -74.34
CA LYS A 865 -61.02 -30.00 -73.10
C LYS A 865 -61.71 -30.66 -71.89
N ALA A 866 -63.03 -30.66 -71.84
CA ALA A 866 -63.79 -31.37 -70.82
C ALA A 866 -63.92 -32.89 -71.14
N LEU A 867 -64.20 -33.25 -72.40
CA LEU A 867 -64.37 -34.64 -72.85
C LEU A 867 -63.08 -35.48 -72.73
N LEU A 868 -61.92 -34.89 -73.02
CA LEU A 868 -60.61 -35.56 -72.93
C LEU A 868 -60.07 -35.65 -71.49
N LYS A 869 -60.62 -34.85 -70.57
CA LYS A 869 -60.26 -34.87 -69.14
C LYS A 869 -61.12 -35.86 -68.33
N ARG A 870 -62.31 -36.19 -68.84
CA ARG A 870 -63.24 -37.17 -68.25
C ARG A 870 -62.73 -38.59 -68.45
#